data_AF-A0A1U7R3T4-F1
#
_entry.id   AF-A0A1U7R3T4-F1
#
_cell.length_a   1.000
_cell.length_b   1.000
_cell.length_c   1.000
_cell.angle_alpha   90.00
_cell.angle_beta   90.00
_cell.angle_gamma   90.00
#
_symmetry.space_group_name_H-M   'P 1'
#
loop_
_entity.id
_entity.type
_entity.pdbx_description
1 polymer ?
#
loop_
_entity_poly.entity_id
_entity_poly.type
_entity_poly.pdbx_seq_one_letter_code
_entity_poly.pdbx_strand_id
1 'polypeptide(L)'
;MAPLTQRLLFQRGRPKTNSLGKIRSLDLSGLELRSEHLDPNLLGRLKQLKELDLSDNLLETLPANLGLSHLLILRCANNQLCDVTALRQFPNLEELSLEGNPFLTVNDNLKVSFLLPKLRRVNGKDTASACSQVGNLDRELTNRVTAHWEKFMATKSPEEKADKFRADFVTSAVRNVRYGPESLIEFTQWRVRMIAEKLVASGGAQAQEADIPKGPPQTASDSKLRPRMAASKRPENVPPDLPSIKRLCPFPAAQKEDRPMDSNGGQAALHLEPLHFLQCHSRNNSPKDLETQLWACAFEPAREEGHAGATSQTVATCGGEAVCVIDCQTGIVLHKYKVPGEEFFSVAWTTLTVVTQAGHKKRWNMLAAAGLRGMVRLLHVRAGFCCSAIRAHKKAIATLCFSPIHETHLLTASYDKRIILWDIGVPNHEYQFQASQLLILSCSSVPLRLCPVASCPDDFLLAGCEGGCCCWDVRLDQPQKQRVCEVELIFSEDSETSGQRVDGLAFVSDDVVASKGSGQGIIYLWSWSQTWAGRDSRSVLPVVILARLQWSPTNLAYFSLSTCPDKNLVLCGDEEGSVWIYDVEHLLKRPPALAKAPQAPTQILKWPQPVAQGQPVTKTMVNTVVANAAFTYLSALTDSNIVSIWRSC
;
A
#
# COMPACT_ATOMS: atom_id res chain seq x y z
N MET A 1 7.57 -40.44 5.26
CA MET A 1 6.68 -41.24 6.14
C MET A 1 6.14 -42.43 5.36
N ALA A 2 5.45 -43.37 6.01
CA ALA A 2 4.69 -44.42 5.30
C ALA A 2 3.36 -43.86 4.75
N PRO A 3 2.77 -44.44 3.69
CA PRO A 3 1.45 -44.03 3.20
C PRO A 3 0.35 -44.24 4.25
N LEU A 4 -0.74 -43.49 4.14
CA LEU A 4 -1.89 -43.60 5.05
C LEU A 4 -2.45 -45.03 5.08
N THR A 5 -2.75 -45.53 6.28
CA THR A 5 -3.28 -46.89 6.49
C THR A 5 -4.67 -46.88 7.11
N GLN A 6 -5.47 -47.91 6.81
CA GLN A 6 -6.81 -48.06 7.41
C GLN A 6 -6.75 -48.10 8.95
N ARG A 7 -5.69 -48.68 9.53
CA ARG A 7 -5.48 -48.72 10.99
C ARG A 7 -5.35 -47.31 11.58
N LEU A 8 -4.60 -46.42 10.92
CA LEU A 8 -4.47 -45.03 11.34
C LEU A 8 -5.81 -44.27 11.22
N LEU A 9 -6.59 -44.52 10.16
CA LEU A 9 -7.93 -43.93 10.02
C LEU A 9 -8.89 -44.35 11.13
N PHE A 10 -8.86 -45.61 11.57
CA PHE A 10 -9.64 -46.05 12.74
C PHE A 10 -9.10 -45.48 14.06
N GLN A 11 -7.79 -45.32 14.19
CA GLN A 11 -7.15 -44.74 15.38
C GLN A 11 -7.44 -43.24 15.55
N ARG A 12 -7.44 -42.46 14.47
CA ARG A 12 -7.72 -41.01 14.49
C ARG A 12 -9.21 -40.66 14.29
N GLY A 13 -9.97 -41.48 13.57
CA GLY A 13 -11.38 -41.21 13.25
C GLY A 13 -12.35 -41.31 14.43
N ARG A 14 -13.49 -40.61 14.32
CA ARG A 14 -14.63 -40.60 15.25
C ARG A 14 -15.95 -40.70 14.47
N PRO A 15 -17.01 -41.37 14.97
CA PRO A 15 -17.02 -42.24 16.16
C PRO A 15 -16.12 -43.48 15.97
N LYS A 16 -15.79 -44.18 17.06
CA LYS A 16 -15.05 -45.44 16.96
C LYS A 16 -15.92 -46.52 16.32
N THR A 17 -15.35 -47.19 15.31
CA THR A 17 -16.08 -48.06 14.40
C THR A 17 -15.11 -48.97 13.65
N ASN A 18 -15.59 -50.13 13.21
CA ASN A 18 -14.82 -51.08 12.39
C ASN A 18 -15.08 -50.88 10.88
N SER A 19 -15.79 -49.82 10.48
CA SER A 19 -16.13 -49.52 9.09
C SER A 19 -15.85 -48.07 8.75
N LEU A 20 -14.92 -47.84 7.81
CA LEU A 20 -14.48 -46.49 7.39
C LEU A 20 -15.65 -45.60 6.96
N GLY A 21 -16.65 -46.16 6.28
CA GLY A 21 -17.84 -45.43 5.83
C GLY A 21 -18.75 -44.90 6.95
N LYS A 22 -18.49 -45.23 8.23
CA LYS A 22 -19.19 -44.69 9.40
C LYS A 22 -18.42 -43.59 10.14
N ILE A 23 -17.18 -43.29 9.74
CA ILE A 23 -16.38 -42.20 10.30
C ILE A 23 -16.99 -40.86 9.85
N ARG A 24 -17.15 -39.93 10.79
CA ARG A 24 -17.75 -38.60 10.58
C ARG A 24 -16.77 -37.46 10.82
N SER A 25 -15.78 -37.65 11.69
CA SER A 25 -14.72 -36.70 11.98
C SER A 25 -13.38 -37.42 12.00
N LEU A 26 -12.35 -36.83 11.38
CA LEU A 26 -11.04 -37.46 11.19
C LEU A 26 -9.93 -36.43 11.37
N ASP A 27 -9.04 -36.68 12.33
CA ASP A 27 -7.91 -35.81 12.65
C ASP A 27 -6.60 -36.44 12.17
N LEU A 28 -6.04 -35.93 11.08
CA LEU A 28 -4.71 -36.29 10.58
C LEU A 28 -3.68 -35.17 10.82
N SER A 29 -3.91 -34.32 11.82
CA SER A 29 -2.99 -33.23 12.14
C SER A 29 -1.67 -33.74 12.74
N GLY A 30 -0.58 -33.01 12.48
CA GLY A 30 0.75 -33.28 13.05
C GLY A 30 1.35 -34.62 12.62
N LEU A 31 1.29 -34.96 11.32
CA LEU A 31 1.70 -36.27 10.78
C LEU A 31 2.75 -36.20 9.65
N GLU A 32 3.33 -35.03 9.40
CA GLU A 32 4.31 -34.78 8.33
C GLU A 32 3.85 -35.24 6.93
N LEU A 33 2.53 -35.16 6.68
CA LEU A 33 1.94 -35.68 5.45
C LEU A 33 2.27 -34.80 4.25
N ARG A 34 2.75 -35.44 3.16
CA ARG A 34 2.86 -34.88 1.81
C ARG A 34 1.61 -35.23 1.00
N SER A 35 1.37 -34.47 -0.07
CA SER A 35 0.20 -34.64 -0.96
C SER A 35 0.05 -36.08 -1.48
N GLU A 36 1.16 -36.75 -1.76
CA GLU A 36 1.25 -38.14 -2.22
C GLU A 36 0.78 -39.19 -1.20
N HIS A 37 0.78 -38.87 0.10
CA HIS A 37 0.32 -39.81 1.13
C HIS A 37 -1.23 -39.91 1.20
N LEU A 38 -1.96 -38.93 0.65
CA LEU A 38 -3.41 -38.80 0.73
C LEU A 38 -4.14 -39.62 -0.35
N ASP A 39 -4.00 -40.96 -0.33
CA ASP A 39 -4.60 -41.86 -1.34
C ASP A 39 -6.13 -41.67 -1.51
N PRO A 40 -6.61 -41.27 -2.70
CA PRO A 40 -8.04 -41.16 -3.00
C PRO A 40 -8.81 -42.48 -2.89
N ASN A 41 -8.18 -43.64 -3.15
CA ASN A 41 -8.83 -44.95 -3.10
C ASN A 41 -9.11 -45.41 -1.66
N LEU A 42 -8.36 -44.87 -0.71
CA LEU A 42 -8.51 -45.06 0.73
C LEU A 42 -9.46 -44.02 1.33
N LEU A 43 -9.18 -42.72 1.11
CA LEU A 43 -9.98 -41.62 1.66
C LEU A 43 -11.39 -41.59 1.07
N GLY A 44 -11.56 -41.93 -0.22
CA GLY A 44 -12.85 -42.04 -0.88
C GLY A 44 -13.81 -43.10 -0.31
N ARG A 45 -13.38 -43.91 0.65
CA ARG A 45 -14.23 -44.86 1.42
C ARG A 45 -14.95 -44.19 2.60
N LEU A 46 -14.54 -42.99 3.00
CA LEU A 46 -15.06 -42.24 4.16
C LEU A 46 -16.38 -41.51 3.81
N LYS A 47 -17.38 -42.25 3.31
CA LYS A 47 -18.61 -41.69 2.70
C LYS A 47 -19.50 -40.85 3.64
N GLN A 48 -19.30 -40.89 4.96
CA GLN A 48 -20.03 -40.06 5.94
C GLN A 48 -19.16 -38.98 6.61
N LEU A 49 -17.94 -38.73 6.10
CA LEU A 49 -17.04 -37.74 6.68
C LEU A 49 -17.59 -36.32 6.51
N LYS A 50 -17.74 -35.63 7.63
CA LYS A 50 -18.16 -34.23 7.77
C LYS A 50 -17.00 -33.32 8.17
N GLU A 51 -16.05 -33.82 8.93
CA GLU A 51 -14.92 -33.05 9.46
C GLU A 51 -13.60 -33.75 9.11
N LEU A 52 -12.65 -32.98 8.57
CA LEU A 52 -11.30 -33.45 8.27
C LEU A 52 -10.27 -32.41 8.73
N ASP A 53 -9.35 -32.82 9.58
CA ASP A 53 -8.16 -32.04 9.92
C ASP A 53 -6.92 -32.62 9.25
N LEU A 54 -6.18 -31.74 8.57
CA LEU A 54 -4.92 -31.95 7.88
C LEU A 54 -3.87 -30.92 8.34
N SER A 55 -4.12 -30.18 9.42
CA SER A 55 -3.26 -29.09 9.87
C SER A 55 -1.88 -29.58 10.34
N ASP A 56 -0.87 -28.71 10.31
CA ASP A 56 0.50 -29.02 10.75
C ASP A 56 1.11 -30.21 9.99
N ASN A 57 1.11 -30.09 8.65
CA ASN A 57 1.62 -31.09 7.71
C ASN A 57 2.43 -30.42 6.58
N LEU A 58 2.83 -31.19 5.57
CA LEU A 58 3.71 -30.77 4.47
C LEU A 58 2.98 -30.88 3.11
N LEU A 59 1.68 -30.54 3.07
CA LEU A 59 0.85 -30.61 1.87
C LEU A 59 1.12 -29.42 0.96
N GLU A 60 1.63 -29.67 -0.24
CA GLU A 60 1.81 -28.67 -1.32
C GLU A 60 0.50 -28.48 -2.12
N THR A 61 -0.34 -29.51 -2.18
CA THR A 61 -1.68 -29.48 -2.78
C THR A 61 -2.57 -30.58 -2.18
N LEU A 62 -3.88 -30.57 -2.49
CA LEU A 62 -4.78 -31.67 -2.18
C LEU A 62 -5.02 -32.53 -3.44
N PRO A 63 -4.91 -33.87 -3.38
CA PRO A 63 -5.21 -34.71 -4.53
C PRO A 63 -6.62 -34.50 -5.07
N ALA A 64 -6.79 -34.70 -6.37
CA ALA A 64 -8.12 -34.75 -6.99
C ALA A 64 -8.87 -36.03 -6.56
N ASN A 65 -10.20 -35.95 -6.59
CA ASN A 65 -11.12 -37.10 -6.47
C ASN A 65 -11.07 -37.86 -5.12
N LEU A 66 -10.75 -37.18 -4.01
CA LEU A 66 -10.82 -37.74 -2.65
C LEU A 66 -12.23 -38.22 -2.24
N GLY A 67 -13.28 -37.83 -2.99
CA GLY A 67 -14.62 -38.44 -2.89
C GLY A 67 -15.41 -38.13 -1.61
N LEU A 68 -15.01 -37.08 -0.88
CA LEU A 68 -15.59 -36.65 0.41
C LEU A 68 -16.77 -35.68 0.19
N SER A 69 -17.79 -36.11 -0.55
CA SER A 69 -18.93 -35.25 -0.97
C SER A 69 -19.79 -34.67 0.17
N HIS A 70 -19.63 -35.18 1.40
CA HIS A 70 -20.39 -34.77 2.59
C HIS A 70 -19.55 -33.94 3.58
N LEU A 71 -18.33 -33.56 3.20
CA LEU A 71 -17.44 -32.76 4.04
C LEU A 71 -18.01 -31.35 4.26
N LEU A 72 -18.08 -30.93 5.52
CA LEU A 72 -18.59 -29.64 5.99
C LEU A 72 -17.47 -28.77 6.59
N ILE A 73 -16.47 -29.38 7.24
CA ILE A 73 -15.35 -28.69 7.89
C ILE A 73 -14.03 -29.29 7.36
N LEU A 74 -13.16 -28.42 6.85
CA LEU A 74 -11.80 -28.77 6.42
C LEU A 74 -10.78 -27.83 7.07
N ARG A 75 -9.82 -28.40 7.80
CA ARG A 75 -8.71 -27.65 8.41
C ARG A 75 -7.41 -28.08 7.75
N CYS A 76 -6.73 -27.16 7.08
CA CYS A 76 -5.44 -27.36 6.43
C CYS A 76 -4.45 -26.25 6.86
N ALA A 77 -4.48 -25.86 8.13
CA ALA A 77 -3.59 -24.82 8.64
C ALA A 77 -2.13 -25.30 8.67
N ASN A 78 -1.16 -24.38 8.67
CA ASN A 78 0.28 -24.68 8.79
C ASN A 78 0.72 -25.80 7.82
N ASN A 79 0.54 -25.55 6.52
CA ASN A 79 0.89 -26.45 5.43
C ASN A 79 1.66 -25.67 4.33
N GLN A 80 1.86 -26.26 3.15
CA GLN A 80 2.62 -25.65 2.04
C GLN A 80 1.73 -25.43 0.80
N LEU A 81 0.41 -25.28 0.97
CA LEU A 81 -0.52 -25.19 -0.16
C LEU A 81 -0.20 -23.98 -1.04
N CYS A 82 -0.07 -24.21 -2.35
CA CYS A 82 0.25 -23.19 -3.35
C CYS A 82 -0.89 -22.90 -4.35
N ASP A 83 -1.95 -23.72 -4.36
CA ASP A 83 -3.20 -23.44 -5.08
C ASP A 83 -4.39 -24.07 -4.36
N VAL A 84 -5.58 -23.48 -4.58
CA VAL A 84 -6.85 -23.88 -3.94
C VAL A 84 -7.86 -24.51 -4.90
N THR A 85 -7.59 -24.64 -6.21
CA THR A 85 -8.59 -25.19 -7.16
C THR A 85 -9.04 -26.60 -6.83
N ALA A 86 -8.17 -27.40 -6.18
CA ALA A 86 -8.49 -28.72 -5.65
C ALA A 86 -9.65 -28.73 -4.64
N LEU A 87 -9.98 -27.60 -3.99
CA LEU A 87 -11.13 -27.49 -3.08
C LEU A 87 -12.48 -27.65 -3.78
N ARG A 88 -12.56 -27.50 -5.12
CA ARG A 88 -13.80 -27.68 -5.91
C ARG A 88 -14.50 -29.02 -5.66
N GLN A 89 -13.77 -30.04 -5.20
CA GLN A 89 -14.30 -31.37 -4.92
C GLN A 89 -15.15 -31.46 -3.62
N PHE A 90 -15.26 -30.39 -2.84
CA PHE A 90 -16.01 -30.34 -1.56
C PHE A 90 -17.23 -29.39 -1.63
N PRO A 91 -18.24 -29.64 -2.49
CA PRO A 91 -19.33 -28.68 -2.78
C PRO A 91 -20.29 -28.40 -1.60
N ASN A 92 -20.09 -29.03 -0.45
CA ASN A 92 -20.89 -28.85 0.77
C ASN A 92 -20.11 -28.24 1.94
N LEU A 93 -18.90 -27.73 1.71
CA LEU A 93 -18.07 -27.16 2.77
C LEU A 93 -18.68 -25.87 3.36
N GLU A 94 -18.78 -25.81 4.69
CA GLU A 94 -19.32 -24.69 5.47
C GLU A 94 -18.25 -23.98 6.32
N GLU A 95 -17.20 -24.68 6.77
CA GLU A 95 -16.00 -24.10 7.41
C GLU A 95 -14.70 -24.53 6.71
N LEU A 96 -13.76 -23.58 6.55
CA LEU A 96 -12.43 -23.81 5.99
C LEU A 96 -11.35 -23.10 6.83
N SER A 97 -10.20 -23.76 7.05
CA SER A 97 -8.98 -23.11 7.55
C SER A 97 -7.80 -23.35 6.62
N LEU A 98 -7.13 -22.26 6.23
CA LEU A 98 -5.95 -22.20 5.36
C LEU A 98 -4.82 -21.35 5.96
N GLU A 99 -4.92 -20.91 7.22
CA GLU A 99 -3.90 -20.08 7.87
C GLU A 99 -2.52 -20.77 7.87
N GLY A 100 -1.43 -20.00 7.82
CA GLY A 100 -0.07 -20.56 7.86
C GLY A 100 0.39 -21.29 6.59
N ASN A 101 -0.34 -21.22 5.47
CA ASN A 101 0.14 -21.67 4.16
C ASN A 101 0.89 -20.51 3.46
N PRO A 102 2.23 -20.56 3.30
CA PRO A 102 3.03 -19.40 2.90
C PRO A 102 3.00 -19.10 1.40
N PHE A 103 2.46 -20.01 0.58
CA PHE A 103 2.38 -19.85 -0.88
C PHE A 103 0.99 -19.43 -1.38
N LEU A 104 -0.03 -19.40 -0.52
CA LEU A 104 -1.36 -18.89 -0.89
C LEU A 104 -1.39 -17.36 -0.94
N THR A 105 -2.00 -16.81 -1.98
CA THR A 105 -2.06 -15.37 -2.25
C THR A 105 -3.46 -14.80 -2.00
N VAL A 106 -3.64 -13.50 -2.23
CA VAL A 106 -4.98 -12.87 -2.22
C VAL A 106 -5.87 -13.44 -3.35
N ASN A 107 -5.29 -13.84 -4.49
CA ASN A 107 -6.01 -14.52 -5.57
C ASN A 107 -6.70 -15.79 -5.07
N ASP A 108 -6.03 -16.56 -4.21
CA ASP A 108 -6.51 -17.85 -3.70
C ASP A 108 -7.65 -17.67 -2.69
N ASN A 109 -7.54 -16.66 -1.82
CA ASN A 109 -8.63 -16.27 -0.94
C ASN A 109 -9.89 -15.84 -1.73
N LEU A 110 -9.74 -15.22 -2.90
CA LEU A 110 -10.87 -14.96 -3.81
C LEU A 110 -11.35 -16.25 -4.51
N LYS A 111 -10.47 -17.07 -5.10
CA LYS A 111 -10.82 -18.37 -5.72
C LYS A 111 -11.71 -19.20 -4.78
N VAL A 112 -11.35 -19.32 -3.50
CA VAL A 112 -12.10 -20.05 -2.46
C VAL A 112 -13.60 -19.72 -2.48
N SER A 113 -13.97 -18.43 -2.54
CA SER A 113 -15.37 -17.99 -2.52
C SER A 113 -16.19 -18.44 -3.74
N PHE A 114 -15.54 -18.64 -4.90
CA PHE A 114 -16.17 -19.17 -6.12
C PHE A 114 -16.22 -20.69 -6.18
N LEU A 115 -15.25 -21.36 -5.53
CA LEU A 115 -15.15 -22.82 -5.52
C LEU A 115 -16.11 -23.45 -4.51
N LEU A 116 -16.48 -22.72 -3.45
CA LEU A 116 -17.21 -23.21 -2.29
C LEU A 116 -18.41 -22.28 -1.93
N PRO A 117 -19.51 -22.30 -2.71
CA PRO A 117 -20.62 -21.35 -2.55
C PRO A 117 -21.45 -21.50 -1.26
N LYS A 118 -21.22 -22.57 -0.47
CA LYS A 118 -21.88 -22.79 0.83
C LYS A 118 -21.01 -22.39 2.04
N LEU A 119 -19.82 -21.84 1.78
CA LEU A 119 -18.82 -21.56 2.79
C LEU A 119 -19.22 -20.38 3.66
N ARG A 120 -19.48 -20.66 4.94
CA ARG A 120 -19.94 -19.67 5.93
C ARG A 120 -18.77 -19.04 6.68
N ARG A 121 -17.69 -19.78 6.88
CA ARG A 121 -16.55 -19.37 7.72
C ARG A 121 -15.21 -19.75 7.10
N VAL A 122 -14.28 -18.80 7.06
CA VAL A 122 -12.90 -18.97 6.58
C VAL A 122 -11.95 -18.42 7.64
N ASN A 123 -10.97 -19.22 8.06
CA ASN A 123 -9.96 -18.82 9.05
C ASN A 123 -10.61 -18.24 10.33
N GLY A 124 -11.68 -18.90 10.80
CA GLY A 124 -12.48 -18.49 11.97
C GLY A 124 -13.42 -17.29 11.78
N LYS A 125 -13.34 -16.57 10.64
CA LYS A 125 -14.13 -15.37 10.34
C LYS A 125 -15.31 -15.70 9.42
N ASP A 126 -16.42 -14.98 9.59
CA ASP A 126 -17.62 -15.21 8.79
C ASP A 126 -17.50 -14.56 7.40
N THR A 127 -17.99 -15.23 6.36
CA THR A 127 -17.80 -14.84 4.94
C THR A 127 -18.72 -13.73 4.45
N ALA A 128 -19.77 -13.38 5.22
CA ALA A 128 -20.88 -12.52 4.78
C ALA A 128 -20.43 -11.14 4.25
N SER A 129 -19.40 -10.53 4.83
CA SER A 129 -18.87 -9.24 4.37
C SER A 129 -18.12 -9.37 3.03
N ALA A 130 -17.29 -10.40 2.87
CA ALA A 130 -16.49 -10.65 1.68
C ALA A 130 -17.35 -11.00 0.44
N CYS A 131 -18.42 -11.79 0.62
CA CYS A 131 -19.28 -12.25 -0.47
C CYS A 131 -19.91 -11.10 -1.28
N SER A 132 -20.14 -9.93 -0.66
CA SER A 132 -20.69 -8.74 -1.33
C SER A 132 -19.73 -8.13 -2.36
N GLN A 133 -18.43 -8.08 -2.04
CA GLN A 133 -17.38 -7.56 -2.93
C GLN A 133 -17.12 -8.56 -4.07
N VAL A 134 -17.09 -9.85 -3.73
CA VAL A 134 -16.94 -10.98 -4.66
C VAL A 134 -18.07 -11.02 -5.70
N GLY A 135 -19.33 -10.88 -5.28
CA GLY A 135 -20.47 -10.90 -6.20
C GLY A 135 -20.49 -9.72 -7.19
N ASN A 136 -20.04 -8.54 -6.75
CA ASN A 136 -19.87 -7.39 -7.64
C ASN A 136 -18.75 -7.62 -8.67
N LEU A 137 -17.60 -8.15 -8.22
CA LEU A 137 -16.48 -8.52 -9.08
C LEU A 137 -16.89 -9.56 -10.14
N ASP A 138 -17.66 -10.57 -9.76
CA ASP A 138 -18.13 -11.60 -10.70
C ASP A 138 -19.11 -11.08 -11.75
N ARG A 139 -20.06 -10.25 -11.31
CA ARG A 139 -21.04 -9.61 -12.21
C ARG A 139 -20.35 -8.74 -13.25
N GLU A 140 -19.38 -7.93 -12.83
CA GLU A 140 -18.64 -7.04 -13.74
C GLU A 140 -17.71 -7.81 -14.69
N LEU A 141 -17.05 -8.88 -14.23
CA LEU A 141 -16.32 -9.79 -15.12
C LEU A 141 -17.26 -10.47 -16.12
N THR A 142 -18.43 -10.93 -15.69
CA THR A 142 -19.44 -11.57 -16.55
C THR A 142 -19.96 -10.60 -17.61
N ASN A 143 -20.27 -9.36 -17.23
CA ASN A 143 -20.65 -8.30 -18.16
C ASN A 143 -19.57 -8.06 -19.22
N ARG A 144 -18.30 -7.95 -18.80
CA ARG A 144 -17.17 -7.67 -19.71
C ARG A 144 -16.88 -8.82 -20.68
N VAL A 145 -16.92 -10.07 -20.22
CA VAL A 145 -16.74 -11.23 -21.12
C VAL A 145 -17.92 -11.36 -22.08
N THR A 146 -19.14 -11.05 -21.65
CA THR A 146 -20.34 -11.07 -22.52
C THR A 146 -20.27 -9.97 -23.59
N ALA A 147 -19.93 -8.73 -23.23
CA ALA A 147 -19.72 -7.65 -24.20
C ALA A 147 -18.54 -7.92 -25.16
N HIS A 148 -17.50 -8.61 -24.69
CA HIS A 148 -16.39 -9.06 -25.53
C HIS A 148 -16.82 -10.19 -26.48
N TRP A 149 -17.69 -11.10 -26.05
CA TRP A 149 -18.32 -12.13 -26.90
C TRP A 149 -19.17 -11.50 -28.01
N GLU A 150 -20.08 -10.58 -27.68
CA GLU A 150 -20.90 -9.86 -28.65
C GLU A 150 -20.04 -9.13 -29.69
N LYS A 151 -19.00 -8.43 -29.24
CA LYS A 151 -18.06 -7.74 -30.12
C LYS A 151 -17.23 -8.70 -30.98
N PHE A 152 -16.83 -9.86 -30.45
CA PHE A 152 -16.10 -10.88 -31.20
C PHE A 152 -16.98 -11.50 -32.29
N MET A 153 -18.20 -11.91 -31.94
CA MET A 153 -19.23 -12.41 -32.87
C MET A 153 -19.51 -11.42 -34.01
N ALA A 154 -19.61 -10.12 -33.70
CA ALA A 154 -19.87 -9.07 -34.70
C ALA A 154 -18.72 -8.82 -35.70
N THR A 155 -17.56 -9.47 -35.54
CA THR A 155 -16.35 -9.24 -36.37
C THR A 155 -15.93 -10.42 -37.26
N LYS A 156 -16.71 -11.51 -37.31
CA LYS A 156 -16.38 -12.72 -38.09
C LYS A 156 -17.48 -13.15 -39.06
N SER A 157 -17.07 -13.77 -40.16
CA SER A 157 -17.93 -14.41 -41.15
C SER A 157 -18.25 -15.88 -40.78
N PRO A 158 -19.29 -16.51 -41.37
CA PRO A 158 -19.89 -17.74 -40.82
C PRO A 158 -19.10 -19.07 -40.97
N GLU A 159 -17.86 -19.06 -41.45
CA GLU A 159 -17.20 -20.26 -42.00
C GLU A 159 -16.04 -20.83 -41.16
N GLU A 160 -15.77 -20.29 -39.96
CA GLU A 160 -14.69 -20.80 -39.11
C GLU A 160 -15.10 -22.06 -38.31
N LYS A 161 -14.21 -23.07 -38.28
CA LYS A 161 -14.41 -24.32 -37.54
C LYS A 161 -14.67 -24.03 -36.05
N ALA A 162 -15.85 -24.45 -35.57
CA ALA A 162 -16.38 -24.09 -34.25
C ALA A 162 -15.39 -24.26 -33.09
N ASP A 163 -14.63 -25.36 -33.03
CA ASP A 163 -13.72 -25.60 -31.89
C ASP A 163 -12.45 -24.73 -31.94
N LYS A 164 -11.98 -24.35 -33.13
CA LYS A 164 -10.93 -23.32 -33.23
C LYS A 164 -11.49 -21.96 -32.81
N PHE A 165 -12.67 -21.60 -33.32
CA PHE A 165 -13.36 -20.35 -32.97
C PHE A 165 -13.58 -20.21 -31.45
N ARG A 166 -13.97 -21.29 -30.78
CA ARG A 166 -14.11 -21.37 -29.31
C ARG A 166 -12.77 -21.11 -28.59
N ALA A 167 -11.69 -21.75 -29.02
CA ALA A 167 -10.36 -21.55 -28.43
C ALA A 167 -9.85 -20.12 -28.66
N ASP A 168 -9.98 -19.60 -29.90
CA ASP A 168 -9.60 -18.24 -30.27
C ASP A 168 -10.39 -17.20 -29.44
N PHE A 169 -11.68 -17.43 -29.16
CA PHE A 169 -12.45 -16.58 -28.24
C PHE A 169 -11.92 -16.63 -26.81
N VAL A 170 -11.73 -17.80 -26.21
CA VAL A 170 -11.27 -17.91 -24.81
C VAL A 170 -9.88 -17.27 -24.65
N THR A 171 -8.96 -17.48 -25.59
CA THR A 171 -7.65 -16.81 -25.62
C THR A 171 -7.79 -15.29 -25.78
N SER A 172 -8.71 -14.82 -26.64
CA SER A 172 -9.00 -13.40 -26.81
C SER A 172 -9.60 -12.76 -25.56
N ALA A 173 -10.53 -13.44 -24.88
CA ALA A 173 -11.15 -12.97 -23.64
C ALA A 173 -10.11 -12.82 -22.52
N VAL A 174 -9.33 -13.88 -22.25
CA VAL A 174 -8.29 -13.87 -21.20
C VAL A 174 -7.21 -12.81 -21.45
N ARG A 175 -6.90 -12.50 -22.72
CA ARG A 175 -5.93 -11.45 -23.07
C ARG A 175 -6.47 -10.03 -22.91
N ASN A 176 -7.72 -9.80 -23.30
CA ASN A 176 -8.28 -8.45 -23.50
C ASN A 176 -9.23 -7.99 -22.38
N VAL A 177 -9.92 -8.91 -21.69
CA VAL A 177 -10.81 -8.57 -20.57
C VAL A 177 -9.98 -8.44 -19.30
N ARG A 178 -9.68 -7.20 -18.93
CA ARG A 178 -9.04 -6.83 -17.66
C ARG A 178 -10.00 -6.08 -16.74
N TYR A 179 -9.89 -6.34 -15.44
CA TYR A 179 -10.61 -5.65 -14.37
C TYR A 179 -9.96 -5.99 -13.01
N GLY A 180 -10.02 -5.05 -12.06
CA GLY A 180 -9.30 -5.12 -10.78
C GLY A 180 -7.82 -4.75 -10.87
N PRO A 181 -7.13 -4.61 -9.72
CA PRO A 181 -5.70 -4.32 -9.67
C PRO A 181 -4.84 -5.50 -10.14
N GLU A 182 -3.60 -5.23 -10.56
CA GLU A 182 -2.68 -6.25 -11.10
C GLU A 182 -2.37 -7.36 -10.09
N SER A 183 -2.42 -7.10 -8.78
CA SER A 183 -2.30 -8.10 -7.71
C SER A 183 -3.39 -9.20 -7.75
N LEU A 184 -4.50 -8.94 -8.45
CA LEU A 184 -5.59 -9.89 -8.71
C LEU A 184 -5.62 -10.39 -10.16
N ILE A 185 -4.58 -10.14 -10.98
CA ILE A 185 -4.64 -10.49 -12.41
C ILE A 185 -4.74 -11.99 -12.66
N GLU A 186 -4.13 -12.83 -11.82
CA GLU A 186 -4.25 -14.29 -11.92
C GLU A 186 -5.69 -14.75 -11.64
N PHE A 187 -6.30 -14.24 -10.57
CA PHE A 187 -7.71 -14.48 -10.26
C PHE A 187 -8.62 -13.99 -11.40
N THR A 188 -8.42 -12.76 -11.90
CA THR A 188 -9.23 -12.18 -12.98
C THR A 188 -9.08 -13.01 -14.26
N GLN A 189 -7.88 -13.37 -14.69
CA GLN A 189 -7.67 -14.21 -15.87
C GLN A 189 -8.26 -15.62 -15.71
N TRP A 190 -8.13 -16.22 -14.52
CA TRP A 190 -8.74 -17.51 -14.19
C TRP A 190 -10.28 -17.43 -14.26
N ARG A 191 -10.88 -16.39 -13.69
CA ARG A 191 -12.34 -16.23 -13.69
C ARG A 191 -12.89 -15.86 -15.07
N VAL A 192 -12.20 -14.98 -15.82
CA VAL A 192 -12.50 -14.67 -17.23
C VAL A 192 -12.48 -15.93 -18.08
N ARG A 193 -11.49 -16.82 -17.90
CA ARG A 193 -11.43 -18.12 -18.59
C ARG A 193 -12.67 -18.97 -18.28
N MET A 194 -12.98 -19.16 -17.00
CA MET A 194 -14.15 -19.94 -16.56
C MET A 194 -15.49 -19.40 -17.10
N ILE A 195 -15.63 -18.06 -17.19
CA ILE A 195 -16.83 -17.42 -17.76
C ILE A 195 -16.86 -17.59 -19.29
N ALA A 196 -15.74 -17.40 -19.97
CA ALA A 196 -15.63 -17.54 -21.42
C ALA A 196 -15.92 -18.98 -21.88
N GLU A 197 -15.37 -19.97 -21.17
CA GLU A 197 -15.66 -21.40 -21.38
C GLU A 197 -17.15 -21.71 -21.15
N LYS A 198 -17.79 -21.13 -20.12
CA LYS A 198 -19.22 -21.30 -19.85
C LYS A 198 -20.10 -20.70 -20.96
N LEU A 199 -19.79 -19.50 -21.46
CA LEU A 199 -20.51 -18.85 -22.57
C LEU A 199 -20.34 -19.60 -23.90
N VAL A 200 -19.14 -20.12 -24.15
CA VAL A 200 -18.83 -21.04 -25.27
C VAL A 200 -19.68 -22.32 -25.19
N ALA A 201 -19.85 -22.88 -23.99
CA ALA A 201 -20.65 -24.08 -23.76
C ALA A 201 -22.17 -23.82 -23.84
N SER A 202 -22.64 -22.62 -23.48
CA SER A 202 -24.06 -22.23 -23.60
C SER A 202 -24.44 -21.67 -24.98
N GLY A 203 -23.51 -21.61 -25.93
CA GLY A 203 -23.76 -21.14 -27.30
C GLY A 203 -24.17 -19.67 -27.39
N GLY A 204 -23.81 -18.85 -26.39
CA GLY A 204 -24.22 -17.43 -26.32
C GLY A 204 -25.65 -17.19 -25.78
N ALA A 205 -26.39 -18.22 -25.36
CA ALA A 205 -27.64 -18.02 -24.64
C ALA A 205 -27.38 -17.36 -23.27
N GLN A 206 -28.23 -16.37 -22.91
CA GLN A 206 -28.03 -15.51 -21.73
C GLN A 206 -27.96 -16.30 -20.42
N ALA A 207 -26.87 -16.10 -19.67
CA ALA A 207 -26.74 -16.56 -18.30
C ALA A 207 -27.39 -15.58 -17.31
N GLN A 208 -28.70 -15.33 -17.44
CA GLN A 208 -29.46 -14.67 -16.39
C GLN A 208 -29.73 -15.63 -15.21
N GLU A 209 -29.88 -15.01 -14.04
CA GLU A 209 -29.89 -15.57 -12.67
C GLU A 209 -30.51 -16.96 -12.48
N ALA A 210 -29.74 -17.84 -11.82
CA ALA A 210 -30.24 -18.99 -11.08
C ALA A 210 -29.49 -19.11 -9.74
N ASP A 211 -30.19 -19.56 -8.69
CA ASP A 211 -29.70 -19.82 -7.33
C ASP A 211 -29.14 -18.63 -6.52
N ILE A 212 -30.04 -17.69 -6.17
CA ILE A 212 -30.03 -17.03 -4.84
C ILE A 212 -31.42 -17.23 -4.20
N PRO A 213 -31.55 -17.77 -2.97
CA PRO A 213 -32.85 -17.95 -2.31
C PRO A 213 -33.55 -16.63 -1.96
N LYS A 214 -34.86 -16.55 -2.19
CA LYS A 214 -35.67 -15.36 -1.86
C LYS A 214 -35.97 -15.24 -0.37
N GLY A 215 -35.72 -14.07 0.21
CA GLY A 215 -36.35 -13.62 1.46
C GLY A 215 -37.76 -13.07 1.23
N PRO A 216 -38.61 -12.98 2.28
CA PRO A 216 -39.98 -12.49 2.17
C PRO A 216 -40.08 -10.96 2.01
N PRO A 217 -41.18 -10.43 1.45
CA PRO A 217 -41.32 -9.01 1.08
C PRO A 217 -41.83 -8.12 2.22
N GLN A 218 -41.50 -6.82 2.16
CA GLN A 218 -42.20 -5.77 2.90
C GLN A 218 -42.58 -4.58 1.98
N THR A 219 -43.90 -4.39 1.87
CA THR A 219 -44.67 -3.15 1.67
C THR A 219 -44.05 -1.95 0.92
N ALA A 220 -44.76 -1.51 -0.13
CA ALA A 220 -44.46 -0.32 -0.92
C ALA A 220 -44.90 1.00 -0.26
N SER A 221 -44.40 2.11 -0.81
CA SER A 221 -45.08 3.42 -0.81
C SER A 221 -44.91 4.10 -2.18
N ASP A 222 -45.99 4.64 -2.75
CA ASP A 222 -45.99 5.30 -4.05
C ASP A 222 -45.25 6.66 -4.06
N SER A 223 -44.62 6.98 -5.20
CA SER A 223 -44.94 8.25 -5.87
C SER A 223 -44.80 8.10 -7.39
N LYS A 224 -45.79 8.61 -8.13
CA LYS A 224 -45.80 8.63 -9.60
C LYS A 224 -45.24 9.96 -10.09
N LEU A 225 -44.61 9.94 -11.28
CA LEU A 225 -45.03 10.78 -12.40
C LEU A 225 -44.51 10.20 -13.72
N ARG A 226 -45.14 10.54 -14.85
CA ARG A 226 -44.93 9.91 -16.17
C ARG A 226 -44.36 10.89 -17.22
N PRO A 227 -43.79 10.39 -18.34
CA PRO A 227 -42.80 11.12 -19.14
C PRO A 227 -43.38 11.89 -20.33
N ARG A 228 -42.50 12.55 -21.09
CA ARG A 228 -42.72 12.96 -22.49
C ARG A 228 -41.52 12.61 -23.37
N MET A 229 -41.78 12.33 -24.66
CA MET A 229 -40.80 11.86 -25.65
C MET A 229 -40.66 12.86 -26.82
N ALA A 230 -39.43 13.04 -27.30
CA ALA A 230 -39.04 13.35 -28.70
C ALA A 230 -37.50 13.13 -28.77
N ALA A 231 -36.85 12.50 -29.76
CA ALA A 231 -37.00 12.46 -31.22
C ALA A 231 -36.69 13.82 -31.90
N SER A 232 -35.82 13.94 -32.92
CA SER A 232 -34.93 12.98 -33.61
C SER A 232 -33.91 13.77 -34.50
N LYS A 233 -33.09 13.04 -35.28
CA LYS A 233 -32.31 13.44 -36.48
C LYS A 233 -30.88 14.03 -36.32
N ARG A 234 -29.91 13.20 -36.77
CA ARG A 234 -28.72 13.56 -37.58
C ARG A 234 -29.14 13.75 -39.05
N PRO A 235 -28.32 14.24 -40.02
CA PRO A 235 -26.87 13.97 -40.21
C PRO A 235 -26.04 15.25 -40.53
N GLU A 236 -24.89 15.34 -41.25
CA GLU A 236 -24.17 14.44 -42.20
C GLU A 236 -22.65 14.76 -42.34
N ASN A 237 -21.99 13.98 -43.21
CA ASN A 237 -20.62 13.97 -43.76
C ASN A 237 -20.22 15.25 -44.59
N VAL A 238 -19.00 15.47 -45.15
CA VAL A 238 -17.89 14.64 -45.68
C VAL A 238 -16.51 15.38 -45.51
N PRO A 239 -15.35 14.70 -45.40
CA PRO A 239 -13.97 15.29 -45.36
C PRO A 239 -13.33 15.34 -46.80
N PRO A 240 -12.00 15.31 -47.06
CA PRO A 240 -10.77 15.44 -46.23
C PRO A 240 -9.71 16.43 -46.81
N ASP A 241 -8.54 16.52 -46.18
CA ASP A 241 -7.25 16.58 -46.93
C ASP A 241 -6.01 16.20 -46.09
N LEU A 242 -4.89 15.90 -46.76
CA LEU A 242 -3.56 15.51 -46.23
C LEU A 242 -2.47 16.29 -47.00
N PRO A 243 -1.34 16.75 -46.40
CA PRO A 243 -0.22 15.82 -46.23
C PRO A 243 0.89 16.14 -45.16
N SER A 244 1.43 15.07 -44.57
CA SER A 244 2.86 14.73 -44.36
C SER A 244 4.01 15.76 -44.05
N ILE A 245 4.97 15.27 -43.24
CA ILE A 245 6.43 15.57 -43.18
C ILE A 245 6.97 16.60 -42.15
N LYS A 246 7.88 16.06 -41.32
CA LYS A 246 8.99 16.64 -40.53
C LYS A 246 9.30 18.16 -40.66
N ARG A 247 9.47 18.83 -39.51
CA ARG A 247 10.67 19.64 -39.16
C ARG A 247 10.70 20.04 -37.66
N LEU A 248 11.84 20.56 -37.22
CA LEU A 248 12.07 21.18 -35.90
C LEU A 248 11.59 22.65 -35.88
N CYS A 249 11.83 23.31 -34.74
CA CYS A 249 11.75 24.77 -34.46
C CYS A 249 10.37 25.27 -34.02
N PRO A 250 10.28 26.47 -33.41
CA PRO A 250 10.89 26.75 -32.10
C PRO A 250 9.86 27.37 -31.11
N PHE A 251 10.23 27.49 -29.83
CA PHE A 251 9.41 28.24 -28.86
C PHE A 251 9.36 29.74 -29.21
N PRO A 252 8.17 30.38 -29.27
CA PRO A 252 8.06 31.83 -29.29
C PRO A 252 8.54 32.42 -27.96
N ALA A 253 9.12 33.63 -28.00
CA ALA A 253 9.46 34.35 -26.78
C ALA A 253 8.20 34.79 -26.04
N ALA A 254 8.16 34.59 -24.71
CA ALA A 254 7.07 35.07 -23.89
C ALA A 254 6.98 36.60 -23.93
N GLN A 255 5.78 37.14 -24.18
CA GLN A 255 5.53 38.56 -24.03
C GLN A 255 5.51 38.92 -22.54
N LYS A 256 6.07 40.09 -22.19
CA LYS A 256 5.81 40.70 -20.89
C LYS A 256 4.38 41.22 -20.87
N GLU A 257 3.60 40.77 -19.91
CA GLU A 257 2.47 41.56 -19.38
C GLU A 257 2.87 42.12 -18.01
N ASP A 258 2.32 43.28 -17.67
CA ASP A 258 2.79 44.10 -16.55
C ASP A 258 2.20 43.67 -15.19
N ARG A 259 2.89 44.10 -14.12
CA ARG A 259 2.53 43.76 -12.73
C ARG A 259 1.22 44.43 -12.28
N PRO A 260 0.27 43.71 -11.68
CA PRO A 260 -0.55 44.28 -10.63
C PRO A 260 0.30 44.49 -9.36
N MET A 261 0.20 45.67 -8.74
CA MET A 261 0.69 45.92 -7.38
C MET A 261 -0.46 45.65 -6.40
N ASP A 262 -0.47 44.50 -5.74
CA ASP A 262 -1.47 44.23 -4.69
C ASP A 262 -1.13 45.02 -3.42
N SER A 263 -1.84 46.12 -3.22
CA SER A 263 -1.73 47.00 -2.05
C SER A 263 -2.50 46.44 -0.85
N ASN A 264 -2.00 45.36 -0.23
CA ASN A 264 -2.41 44.92 1.10
C ASN A 264 -1.27 44.19 1.82
N GLY A 265 -1.13 44.39 3.13
CA GLY A 265 -0.01 43.90 3.94
C GLY A 265 -0.09 42.41 4.33
N GLY A 266 -0.25 41.52 3.34
CA GLY A 266 -0.14 40.07 3.54
C GLY A 266 1.31 39.58 3.56
N GLN A 267 1.54 38.37 4.07
CA GLN A 267 2.82 37.65 3.85
C GLN A 267 3.08 37.52 2.34
N ALA A 268 4.32 37.76 1.91
CA ALA A 268 4.71 37.56 0.53
C ALA A 268 4.52 36.08 0.15
N ALA A 269 3.80 35.83 -0.94
CA ALA A 269 3.54 34.46 -1.40
C ALA A 269 4.86 33.76 -1.78
N LEU A 270 5.00 32.49 -1.38
CA LEU A 270 6.15 31.67 -1.76
C LEU A 270 6.07 31.39 -3.27
N HIS A 271 6.96 31.96 -4.06
CA HIS A 271 6.97 31.79 -5.51
C HIS A 271 7.58 30.44 -5.89
N LEU A 272 6.70 29.44 -6.09
CA LEU A 272 7.04 28.08 -6.50
C LEU A 272 6.57 27.82 -7.93
N GLU A 273 7.52 27.55 -8.83
CA GLU A 273 7.26 27.25 -10.24
C GLU A 273 7.42 25.75 -10.53
N PRO A 274 6.50 25.11 -11.28
CA PRO A 274 6.61 23.70 -11.64
C PRO A 274 7.70 23.50 -12.71
N LEU A 275 8.72 22.69 -12.39
CA LEU A 275 9.92 22.51 -13.22
C LEU A 275 9.91 21.18 -13.99
N HIS A 276 9.59 20.06 -13.35
CA HIS A 276 9.61 18.72 -13.97
C HIS A 276 8.40 17.86 -13.57
N PHE A 277 7.97 16.98 -14.48
CA PHE A 277 6.95 15.94 -14.25
C PHE A 277 7.46 14.61 -14.81
N LEU A 278 7.75 13.65 -13.94
CA LEU A 278 8.55 12.46 -14.27
C LEU A 278 7.80 11.16 -13.93
N GLN A 279 7.48 10.37 -14.96
CA GLN A 279 6.92 9.02 -14.84
C GLN A 279 8.03 7.97 -14.64
N CYS A 280 8.89 8.17 -13.64
CA CYS A 280 10.10 7.37 -13.49
C CYS A 280 9.86 5.97 -12.88
N HIS A 281 8.74 5.74 -12.18
CA HIS A 281 8.47 4.45 -11.53
C HIS A 281 7.76 3.42 -12.41
N SER A 282 7.24 3.81 -13.58
CA SER A 282 6.38 2.98 -14.45
C SER A 282 6.73 1.50 -14.52
N ARG A 283 5.72 0.65 -14.30
CA ARG A 283 5.77 -0.79 -14.56
C ARG A 283 6.24 -1.02 -15.99
N ASN A 284 7.31 -1.81 -16.10
CA ASN A 284 8.01 -2.13 -17.34
C ASN A 284 8.39 -0.90 -18.20
N ASN A 285 8.65 0.24 -17.56
CA ASN A 285 8.95 1.53 -18.19
C ASN A 285 7.87 2.02 -19.19
N SER A 286 6.61 1.62 -18.97
CA SER A 286 5.48 2.01 -19.82
C SER A 286 5.11 3.49 -19.65
N PRO A 287 5.08 4.30 -20.73
CA PRO A 287 4.56 5.68 -20.69
C PRO A 287 3.01 5.72 -20.66
N LYS A 288 2.35 4.57 -20.47
CA LYS A 288 0.90 4.43 -20.27
C LYS A 288 0.54 4.07 -18.82
N ASP A 289 1.53 3.84 -17.96
CA ASP A 289 1.28 3.54 -16.55
C ASP A 289 0.99 4.84 -15.79
N LEU A 290 -0.28 5.00 -15.39
CA LEU A 290 -0.78 6.02 -14.47
C LEU A 290 -1.39 5.37 -13.21
N GLU A 291 -1.06 4.10 -12.95
CA GLU A 291 -1.63 3.29 -11.87
C GLU A 291 -0.60 2.99 -10.76
N THR A 292 0.70 3.11 -11.04
CA THR A 292 1.77 2.84 -10.07
C THR A 292 1.89 3.97 -9.05
N GLN A 293 1.34 3.74 -7.86
CA GLN A 293 1.31 4.71 -6.77
C GLN A 293 2.71 4.96 -6.18
N LEU A 294 2.99 6.24 -5.90
CA LEU A 294 4.24 6.71 -5.29
C LEU A 294 3.98 7.05 -3.82
N TRP A 295 4.91 6.65 -2.94
CA TRP A 295 4.65 6.58 -1.49
C TRP A 295 5.51 7.53 -0.66
N ALA A 296 6.83 7.51 -0.84
CA ALA A 296 7.75 8.33 -0.04
C ALA A 296 8.88 8.91 -0.89
N CYS A 297 9.30 10.13 -0.54
CA CYS A 297 10.52 10.75 -1.04
C CYS A 297 11.34 11.33 0.11
N ALA A 298 12.65 11.49 -0.14
CA ALA A 298 13.58 12.12 0.79
C ALA A 298 14.75 12.74 0.01
N PHE A 299 15.14 13.97 0.34
CA PHE A 299 16.32 14.61 -0.25
C PHE A 299 17.61 14.01 0.33
N GLU A 300 18.64 13.92 -0.53
CA GLU A 300 19.97 13.46 -0.13
C GLU A 300 20.62 14.49 0.84
N PRO A 301 21.26 14.05 1.95
CA PRO A 301 22.04 14.95 2.79
C PRO A 301 23.23 15.57 2.05
N ALA A 302 23.51 16.85 2.34
CA ALA A 302 24.67 17.54 1.80
C ALA A 302 25.98 16.93 2.34
N ARG A 303 27.07 17.04 1.56
CA ARG A 303 28.34 16.35 1.86
C ARG A 303 29.39 17.19 2.58
N GLU A 304 29.20 18.50 2.68
CA GLU A 304 30.23 19.45 3.12
C GLU A 304 29.76 20.22 4.36
N GLU A 305 30.16 19.73 5.53
CA GLU A 305 30.13 20.50 6.77
C GLU A 305 31.14 21.65 6.66
N GLY A 306 30.64 22.88 6.71
CA GLY A 306 31.46 24.09 6.53
C GLY A 306 30.68 25.28 5.99
N HIS A 307 29.56 25.05 5.30
CA HIS A 307 28.62 26.09 4.89
C HIS A 307 27.21 25.72 5.38
N ALA A 308 26.69 26.48 6.36
CA ALA A 308 25.30 26.37 6.78
C ALA A 308 24.38 26.68 5.60
N GLY A 309 23.45 25.77 5.29
CA GLY A 309 22.60 25.87 4.10
C GLY A 309 23.13 25.16 2.84
N ALA A 310 24.23 24.40 2.91
CA ALA A 310 24.58 23.45 1.86
C ALA A 310 23.45 22.40 1.72
N THR A 311 22.90 22.24 0.52
CA THR A 311 21.81 21.28 0.24
C THR A 311 22.10 20.44 -0.99
N SER A 312 21.79 19.14 -0.96
CA SER A 312 21.73 18.39 -2.21
C SER A 312 20.51 18.82 -3.02
N GLN A 313 20.66 18.77 -4.34
CA GLN A 313 19.59 18.91 -5.32
C GLN A 313 19.05 17.53 -5.74
N THR A 314 19.55 16.45 -5.12
CA THR A 314 19.14 15.07 -5.38
C THR A 314 18.00 14.65 -4.47
N VAL A 315 16.92 14.08 -5.04
CA VAL A 315 15.81 13.46 -4.31
C VAL A 315 15.74 11.97 -4.60
N ALA A 316 15.53 11.15 -3.57
CA ALA A 316 15.13 9.75 -3.71
C ALA A 316 13.61 9.65 -3.64
N THR A 317 13.01 8.79 -4.47
CA THR A 317 11.57 8.54 -4.53
C THR A 317 11.29 7.04 -4.57
N CYS A 318 10.20 6.56 -3.97
CA CYS A 318 9.79 5.16 -4.03
C CYS A 318 8.31 4.98 -4.39
N GLY A 319 8.03 3.94 -5.17
CA GLY A 319 6.70 3.65 -5.71
C GLY A 319 6.71 2.38 -6.56
N GLY A 320 5.72 1.51 -6.36
CA GLY A 320 5.69 0.16 -6.90
C GLY A 320 7.01 -0.61 -6.69
N GLU A 321 7.42 -1.38 -7.70
CA GLU A 321 8.62 -2.21 -7.70
C GLU A 321 9.95 -1.42 -7.76
N ALA A 322 9.94 -0.09 -7.66
CA ALA A 322 11.10 0.76 -7.96
C ALA A 322 11.40 1.82 -6.89
N VAL A 323 12.71 2.08 -6.72
CA VAL A 323 13.28 3.26 -6.07
C VAL A 323 14.05 4.05 -7.14
N CYS A 324 13.75 5.32 -7.28
CA CYS A 324 14.43 6.22 -8.21
C CYS A 324 15.23 7.26 -7.43
N VAL A 325 16.33 7.74 -8.02
CA VAL A 325 17.10 8.87 -7.53
C VAL A 325 17.20 9.87 -8.67
N ILE A 326 16.84 11.12 -8.40
CA ILE A 326 16.54 12.14 -9.40
C ILE A 326 17.32 13.41 -9.05
N ASP A 327 17.96 14.02 -10.04
CA ASP A 327 18.50 15.37 -9.94
C ASP A 327 17.39 16.40 -10.21
N CYS A 328 17.04 17.23 -9.22
CA CYS A 328 15.91 18.16 -9.31
C CYS A 328 16.15 19.32 -10.28
N GLN A 329 17.40 19.68 -10.59
CA GLN A 329 17.70 20.76 -11.54
C GLN A 329 17.41 20.31 -12.98
N THR A 330 17.95 19.14 -13.35
CA THR A 330 17.92 18.61 -14.72
C THR A 330 16.75 17.67 -15.00
N GLY A 331 16.10 17.14 -13.97
CA GLY A 331 15.04 16.13 -14.09
C GLY A 331 15.57 14.73 -14.42
N ILE A 332 16.90 14.54 -14.44
CA ILE A 332 17.53 13.27 -14.83
C ILE A 332 17.41 12.25 -13.69
N VAL A 333 16.88 11.08 -14.01
CA VAL A 333 16.90 9.91 -13.12
C VAL A 333 18.31 9.33 -13.12
N LEU A 334 19.11 9.72 -12.13
CA LEU A 334 20.51 9.29 -11.93
C LEU A 334 20.61 7.77 -11.74
N HIS A 335 19.69 7.20 -10.95
CA HIS A 335 19.64 5.77 -10.66
C HIS A 335 18.18 5.29 -10.56
N LYS A 336 17.89 4.09 -11.09
CA LYS A 336 16.62 3.37 -10.88
C LYS A 336 16.92 1.95 -10.41
N TYR A 337 16.64 1.68 -9.14
CA TYR A 337 16.75 0.35 -8.55
C TYR A 337 15.38 -0.33 -8.60
N LYS A 338 15.28 -1.54 -9.17
CA LYS A 338 14.02 -2.29 -9.31
C LYS A 338 14.13 -3.68 -8.71
N VAL A 339 13.10 -4.13 -7.99
CA VAL A 339 13.00 -5.49 -7.43
C VAL A 339 11.64 -6.07 -7.78
N PRO A 340 11.55 -7.07 -8.68
CA PRO A 340 10.28 -7.71 -9.02
C PRO A 340 9.58 -8.33 -7.79
N GLY A 341 8.28 -8.08 -7.66
CA GLY A 341 7.46 -8.57 -6.55
C GLY A 341 7.78 -7.96 -5.18
N GLU A 342 8.52 -6.85 -5.13
CA GLU A 342 8.59 -5.95 -3.98
C GLU A 342 7.70 -4.72 -4.29
N GLU A 343 7.13 -4.08 -3.27
CA GLU A 343 6.57 -2.73 -3.41
C GLU A 343 7.20 -1.85 -2.34
N PHE A 344 7.78 -0.72 -2.72
CA PHE A 344 8.50 0.17 -1.81
C PHE A 344 7.58 1.28 -1.27
N PHE A 345 7.38 1.29 0.05
CA PHE A 345 6.50 2.24 0.75
C PHE A 345 7.29 3.35 1.46
N SER A 346 8.57 3.13 1.77
CA SER A 346 9.37 4.08 2.53
C SER A 346 10.85 4.09 2.10
N VAL A 347 11.45 5.28 2.19
CA VAL A 347 12.87 5.57 1.94
C VAL A 347 13.40 6.56 2.98
N ALA A 348 14.64 6.38 3.41
CA ALA A 348 15.38 7.35 4.23
C ALA A 348 16.88 7.33 3.91
N TRP A 349 17.56 8.44 4.18
CA TRP A 349 19.00 8.58 3.96
C TRP A 349 19.79 8.60 5.27
N THR A 350 21.05 8.17 5.18
CA THR A 350 22.11 8.46 6.16
C THR A 350 23.42 8.78 5.44
N THR A 351 24.39 9.35 6.16
CA THR A 351 25.71 9.77 5.67
C THR A 351 26.80 9.14 6.50
N LEU A 352 27.18 7.91 6.14
CA LEU A 352 28.15 7.09 6.89
C LEU A 352 29.59 7.59 6.71
N THR A 353 30.37 7.60 7.79
CA THR A 353 31.76 8.08 7.82
C THR A 353 32.73 6.90 7.70
N VAL A 354 32.88 6.39 6.48
CA VAL A 354 33.71 5.21 6.20
C VAL A 354 35.21 5.57 6.21
N VAL A 355 36.00 4.81 6.97
CA VAL A 355 37.47 4.88 6.93
C VAL A 355 37.99 4.03 5.78
N THR A 356 38.70 4.64 4.84
CA THR A 356 39.33 3.94 3.72
C THR A 356 40.60 3.18 4.15
N GLN A 357 41.05 2.22 3.34
CA GLN A 357 42.30 1.47 3.58
C GLN A 357 43.54 2.39 3.71
N ALA A 358 43.51 3.58 3.12
CA ALA A 358 44.54 4.61 3.26
C ALA A 358 44.38 5.50 4.51
N GLY A 359 43.55 5.09 5.49
CA GLY A 359 43.27 5.84 6.72
C GLY A 359 42.39 7.09 6.57
N HIS A 360 42.08 7.51 5.34
CA HIS A 360 41.28 8.70 5.08
C HIS A 360 39.80 8.43 5.39
N LYS A 361 39.17 9.28 6.23
CA LYS A 361 37.72 9.31 6.43
C LYS A 361 37.02 9.84 5.17
N LYS A 362 35.92 9.22 4.76
CA LYS A 362 35.13 9.61 3.59
C LYS A 362 33.65 9.39 3.85
N ARG A 363 32.83 10.43 3.71
CA ARG A 363 31.39 10.35 3.95
C ARG A 363 30.63 9.78 2.74
N TRP A 364 29.78 8.78 2.98
CA TRP A 364 29.03 8.03 1.97
C TRP A 364 27.53 8.15 2.23
N ASN A 365 26.80 8.75 1.29
CA ASN A 365 25.34 8.85 1.38
C ASN A 365 24.71 7.51 1.00
N MET A 366 24.08 6.87 1.97
CA MET A 366 23.40 5.57 1.86
C MET A 366 21.89 5.77 1.91
N LEU A 367 21.18 5.11 1.01
CA LEU A 367 19.72 5.14 0.92
C LEU A 367 19.16 3.80 1.40
N ALA A 368 18.39 3.81 2.50
CA ALA A 368 17.61 2.66 2.92
C ALA A 368 16.22 2.73 2.26
N ALA A 369 15.76 1.60 1.71
CA ALA A 369 14.43 1.47 1.11
C ALA A 369 13.74 0.20 1.59
N ALA A 370 12.44 0.26 1.87
CA ALA A 370 11.66 -0.89 2.33
C ALA A 370 10.17 -0.80 1.95
N GLY A 371 9.46 -1.91 2.15
CA GLY A 371 8.02 -1.99 1.97
C GLY A 371 7.50 -3.41 2.12
N LEU A 372 6.73 -3.89 1.13
CA LEU A 372 5.83 -5.03 1.19
C LEU A 372 6.42 -6.32 1.79
N ARG A 373 7.66 -6.70 1.45
CA ARG A 373 8.23 -7.99 1.87
C ARG A 373 8.86 -8.00 3.27
N GLY A 374 8.84 -6.88 3.99
CA GLY A 374 9.48 -6.75 5.31
C GLY A 374 11.01 -6.71 5.27
N MET A 375 11.58 -6.49 4.08
CA MET A 375 13.01 -6.34 3.83
C MET A 375 13.39 -4.85 3.80
N VAL A 376 14.47 -4.48 4.48
CA VAL A 376 15.20 -3.23 4.21
C VAL A 376 16.29 -3.54 3.18
N ARG A 377 16.48 -2.65 2.21
CA ARG A 377 17.58 -2.72 1.24
C ARG A 377 18.44 -1.47 1.37
N LEU A 378 19.74 -1.65 1.55
CA LEU A 378 20.72 -0.56 1.66
C LEU A 378 21.37 -0.35 0.29
N LEU A 379 21.18 0.84 -0.29
CA LEU A 379 21.62 1.21 -1.63
C LEU A 379 22.76 2.24 -1.53
N HIS A 380 23.95 1.91 -2.05
CA HIS A 380 25.02 2.91 -2.21
C HIS A 380 24.78 3.64 -3.52
N VAL A 381 23.98 4.71 -3.46
CA VAL A 381 23.44 5.41 -4.64
C VAL A 381 24.50 5.73 -5.69
N ARG A 382 25.58 6.44 -5.33
CA ARG A 382 26.67 6.81 -6.29
C ARG A 382 27.37 5.62 -6.96
N ALA A 383 27.27 4.41 -6.41
CA ALA A 383 27.83 3.20 -6.99
C ALA A 383 26.79 2.36 -7.76
N GLY A 384 25.50 2.71 -7.67
CA GLY A 384 24.41 2.12 -8.44
C GLY A 384 23.94 0.73 -7.98
N PHE A 385 24.40 0.21 -6.84
CA PHE A 385 24.07 -1.14 -6.37
C PHE A 385 23.52 -1.22 -4.94
N CYS A 386 22.86 -2.36 -4.65
CA CYS A 386 22.35 -2.72 -3.34
C CYS A 386 23.43 -3.49 -2.56
N CYS A 387 23.89 -2.92 -1.46
CA CYS A 387 25.02 -3.41 -0.66
C CYS A 387 24.61 -4.49 0.36
N SER A 388 23.39 -4.40 0.89
CA SER A 388 22.85 -5.40 1.83
C SER A 388 21.32 -5.40 1.83
N ALA A 389 20.74 -6.52 2.25
CA ALA A 389 19.30 -6.68 2.42
C ALA A 389 19.00 -7.32 3.80
N ILE A 390 18.41 -6.54 4.71
CA ILE A 390 18.13 -6.92 6.09
C ILE A 390 16.68 -7.40 6.18
N ARG A 391 16.45 -8.62 6.65
CA ARG A 391 15.09 -9.14 6.90
C ARG A 391 14.57 -8.64 8.24
N ALA A 392 14.16 -7.38 8.30
CA ALA A 392 13.82 -6.72 9.54
C ALA A 392 12.48 -7.19 10.15
N HIS A 393 11.45 -7.43 9.34
CA HIS A 393 10.10 -7.78 9.83
C HIS A 393 9.48 -9.01 9.15
N LYS A 394 8.39 -9.53 9.76
CA LYS A 394 7.61 -10.65 9.18
C LYS A 394 6.49 -10.21 8.23
N LYS A 395 6.23 -8.90 8.14
CA LYS A 395 5.25 -8.27 7.24
C LYS A 395 5.85 -6.99 6.65
N ALA A 396 5.09 -6.35 5.75
CA ALA A 396 5.40 -5.05 5.19
C ALA A 396 5.93 -4.04 6.23
N ILE A 397 6.97 -3.30 5.84
CA ILE A 397 7.46 -2.13 6.58
C ILE A 397 6.64 -0.93 6.10
N ALA A 398 5.98 -0.25 7.04
CA ALA A 398 5.16 0.93 6.77
C ALA A 398 6.03 2.18 6.63
N THR A 399 7.05 2.31 7.47
CA THR A 399 7.99 3.44 7.45
C THR A 399 9.34 3.07 8.08
N LEU A 400 10.38 3.85 7.77
CA LEU A 400 11.72 3.72 8.33
C LEU A 400 12.39 5.10 8.44
N CYS A 401 13.25 5.30 9.43
CA CYS A 401 14.07 6.51 9.59
C CYS A 401 15.40 6.21 10.29
N PHE A 402 16.44 6.99 10.02
CA PHE A 402 17.71 6.91 10.74
C PHE A 402 17.69 7.80 12.00
N SER A 403 18.55 7.52 13.00
CA SER A 403 18.84 8.50 14.06
C SER A 403 19.55 9.72 13.43
N PRO A 404 19.18 10.96 13.81
CA PRO A 404 19.89 12.16 13.37
C PRO A 404 21.27 12.32 14.03
N ILE A 405 21.56 11.57 15.10
CA ILE A 405 22.85 11.63 15.83
C ILE A 405 23.74 10.43 15.48
N HIS A 406 23.16 9.22 15.43
CA HIS A 406 23.90 7.99 15.19
C HIS A 406 23.75 7.51 13.73
N GLU A 407 24.75 7.79 12.89
CA GLU A 407 24.72 7.55 11.44
C GLU A 407 24.40 6.09 11.02
N THR A 408 24.73 5.08 11.83
CA THR A 408 24.39 3.67 11.56
C THR A 408 23.08 3.20 12.21
N HIS A 409 22.42 4.01 13.02
CA HIS A 409 21.19 3.60 13.70
C HIS A 409 19.95 3.79 12.81
N LEU A 410 19.27 2.69 12.50
CA LEU A 410 18.07 2.65 11.66
C LEU A 410 16.87 2.11 12.45
N LEU A 411 15.77 2.88 12.47
CA LEU A 411 14.48 2.45 12.98
C LEU A 411 13.60 1.94 11.83
N THR A 412 12.94 0.80 12.02
CA THR A 412 11.99 0.20 11.07
C THR A 412 10.66 -0.07 11.74
N ALA A 413 9.54 0.32 11.12
CA ALA A 413 8.18 0.15 11.64
C ALA A 413 7.31 -0.70 10.70
N SER A 414 6.51 -1.63 11.24
CA SER A 414 5.79 -2.64 10.42
C SER A 414 4.35 -2.90 10.84
N TYR A 415 3.57 -3.35 9.85
CA TYR A 415 2.26 -4.01 10.01
C TYR A 415 2.28 -5.28 10.88
N ASP A 416 3.46 -5.74 11.35
CA ASP A 416 3.60 -6.73 12.45
C ASP A 416 3.55 -6.13 13.87
N LYS A 417 3.14 -4.85 13.98
CA LYS A 417 2.93 -4.07 15.22
C LYS A 417 4.19 -3.92 16.08
N ARG A 418 5.34 -3.79 15.42
CA ARG A 418 6.62 -3.52 16.08
C ARG A 418 7.37 -2.41 15.38
N ILE A 419 8.18 -1.73 16.18
CA ILE A 419 9.29 -0.89 15.73
C ILE A 419 10.57 -1.61 16.15
N ILE A 420 11.60 -1.62 15.32
CA ILE A 420 12.89 -2.25 15.64
C ILE A 420 14.01 -1.25 15.33
N LEU A 421 14.92 -1.08 16.29
CA LEU A 421 16.14 -0.31 16.16
C LEU A 421 17.29 -1.24 15.81
N TRP A 422 17.98 -0.94 14.71
CA TRP A 422 19.13 -1.64 14.17
C TRP A 422 20.36 -0.74 14.22
N ASP A 423 21.52 -1.31 14.52
CA ASP A 423 22.78 -0.77 14.01
C ASP A 423 23.04 -1.47 12.67
N ILE A 424 23.07 -0.74 11.56
CA ILE A 424 23.39 -1.33 10.24
C ILE A 424 24.88 -1.65 10.09
N GLY A 425 25.73 -1.07 10.95
CA GLY A 425 27.18 -1.16 10.88
C GLY A 425 27.79 -0.34 9.73
N VAL A 426 29.12 -0.34 9.68
CA VAL A 426 29.93 0.25 8.58
C VAL A 426 30.19 -0.84 7.52
N PRO A 427 30.15 -0.53 6.21
CA PRO A 427 30.44 -1.52 5.18
C PRO A 427 31.88 -2.05 5.28
N ASN A 428 32.06 -3.36 5.13
CA ASN A 428 33.38 -3.97 5.02
C ASN A 428 34.01 -3.69 3.62
N HIS A 429 35.24 -4.20 3.38
CA HIS A 429 35.93 -4.02 2.10
C HIS A 429 35.21 -4.64 0.89
N GLU A 430 34.24 -5.54 1.10
CA GLU A 430 33.38 -6.15 0.08
C GLU A 430 32.01 -5.44 -0.02
N TYR A 431 31.87 -4.26 0.60
CA TYR A 431 30.63 -3.48 0.71
C TYR A 431 29.47 -4.18 1.46
N GLN A 432 29.74 -5.27 2.17
CA GLN A 432 28.72 -5.97 2.97
C GLN A 432 28.54 -5.27 4.32
N PHE A 433 27.29 -5.25 4.79
CA PHE A 433 26.87 -4.68 6.08
C PHE A 433 26.48 -5.80 7.05
N GLN A 434 27.00 -5.74 8.28
CA GLN A 434 26.65 -6.67 9.37
C GLN A 434 25.65 -6.00 10.33
N ALA A 435 24.40 -5.94 9.92
CA ALA A 435 23.36 -5.30 10.73
C ALA A 435 23.05 -6.10 12.00
N SER A 436 23.03 -5.44 13.15
CA SER A 436 22.68 -6.00 14.45
C SER A 436 21.38 -5.39 14.99
N GLN A 437 20.59 -6.21 15.69
CA GLN A 437 19.31 -5.77 16.26
C GLN A 437 19.52 -5.29 17.70
N LEU A 438 19.31 -3.99 17.96
CA LEU A 438 19.58 -3.37 19.26
C LEU A 438 18.38 -3.50 20.21
N LEU A 439 17.21 -3.06 19.76
CA LEU A 439 16.00 -2.88 20.58
C LEU A 439 14.72 -3.14 19.76
N ILE A 440 13.73 -3.78 20.38
CA ILE A 440 12.38 -3.95 19.83
C ILE A 440 11.38 -3.16 20.69
N LEU A 441 10.50 -2.40 20.05
CA LEU A 441 9.37 -1.73 20.67
C LEU A 441 8.06 -2.39 20.21
N SER A 442 7.16 -2.65 21.15
CA SER A 442 5.85 -3.27 20.88
C SER A 442 4.76 -2.20 20.80
N CYS A 443 3.92 -2.27 19.77
CA CYS A 443 2.84 -1.30 19.50
C CYS A 443 1.46 -1.92 19.71
N SER A 444 0.51 -1.15 20.25
CA SER A 444 -0.90 -1.55 20.40
C SER A 444 -1.61 -1.67 19.03
N SER A 445 -1.29 -0.75 18.12
CA SER A 445 -1.81 -0.61 16.76
C SER A 445 -0.65 -0.60 15.74
N VAL A 446 -0.92 -0.45 14.43
CA VAL A 446 0.18 -0.39 13.43
C VAL A 446 0.86 0.99 13.48
N PRO A 447 2.20 1.06 13.64
CA PRO A 447 2.94 2.30 13.48
C PRO A 447 3.02 2.73 12.01
N LEU A 448 2.66 3.98 11.73
CA LEU A 448 2.55 4.59 10.40
C LEU A 448 3.64 5.65 10.14
N ARG A 449 4.01 6.41 11.18
CA ARG A 449 5.08 7.42 11.15
C ARG A 449 6.01 7.22 12.34
N LEU A 450 7.30 7.44 12.12
CA LEU A 450 8.33 7.45 13.16
C LEU A 450 8.94 8.84 13.22
N CYS A 451 9.16 9.35 14.42
CA CYS A 451 9.63 10.70 14.67
C CYS A 451 10.50 10.71 15.93
N PRO A 452 11.83 10.50 15.83
CA PRO A 452 12.75 10.68 16.94
C PRO A 452 12.58 12.08 17.53
N VAL A 453 12.63 12.22 18.85
CA VAL A 453 12.40 13.50 19.52
C VAL A 453 13.53 14.46 19.20
N ALA A 454 13.26 15.57 18.50
CA ALA A 454 14.31 16.44 17.96
C ALA A 454 15.31 16.94 19.01
N SER A 455 14.84 17.24 20.22
CA SER A 455 15.65 17.70 21.36
C SER A 455 16.37 16.57 22.14
N CYS A 456 16.00 15.30 21.96
CA CYS A 456 16.65 14.14 22.60
C CYS A 456 16.37 12.81 21.83
N PRO A 457 16.90 12.65 20.61
CA PRO A 457 16.43 11.63 19.66
C PRO A 457 16.90 10.21 19.96
N ASP A 458 17.96 10.07 20.76
CA ASP A 458 18.42 8.77 21.28
C ASP A 458 17.84 8.45 22.67
N ASP A 459 17.08 9.38 23.28
CA ASP A 459 16.31 9.13 24.50
C ASP A 459 14.89 8.65 24.20
N PHE A 460 14.15 9.39 23.35
CA PHE A 460 12.72 9.15 23.12
C PHE A 460 12.34 9.12 21.63
N LEU A 461 11.45 8.19 21.29
CA LEU A 461 10.87 8.04 19.97
C LEU A 461 9.35 8.22 20.03
N LEU A 462 8.83 9.12 19.20
CA LEU A 462 7.40 9.21 18.92
C LEU A 462 7.03 8.37 17.69
N ALA A 463 5.85 7.76 17.71
CA ALA A 463 5.24 7.18 16.52
C ALA A 463 3.76 7.53 16.38
N GLY A 464 3.37 7.97 15.19
CA GLY A 464 1.97 8.07 14.78
C GLY A 464 1.49 6.68 14.35
N CYS A 465 0.39 6.22 14.94
CA CYS A 465 -0.14 4.87 14.77
C CYS A 465 -1.63 4.89 14.36
N GLU A 466 -2.14 3.74 13.90
CA GLU A 466 -3.57 3.58 13.56
C GLU A 466 -4.53 3.88 14.73
N GLY A 467 -4.08 3.76 15.97
CA GLY A 467 -4.87 3.97 17.18
C GLY A 467 -4.34 5.03 18.13
N GLY A 468 -3.68 6.09 17.63
CA GLY A 468 -3.17 7.20 18.44
C GLY A 468 -1.74 7.63 18.10
N CYS A 469 -1.19 8.56 18.88
CA CYS A 469 0.25 8.83 18.93
C CYS A 469 0.84 8.22 20.20
N CYS A 470 2.05 7.68 20.13
CA CYS A 470 2.68 6.92 21.21
C CYS A 470 4.16 7.31 21.37
N CYS A 471 4.67 7.20 22.59
CA CYS A 471 6.06 7.47 22.95
C CYS A 471 6.72 6.22 23.58
N TRP A 472 8.01 6.04 23.30
CA TRP A 472 8.87 5.01 23.90
C TRP A 472 10.25 5.57 24.22
N ASP A 473 10.75 5.27 25.41
CA ASP A 473 12.18 5.27 25.73
C ASP A 473 12.97 4.32 24.79
N VAL A 474 13.96 4.87 24.08
CA VAL A 474 14.85 4.14 23.16
C VAL A 474 16.31 4.04 23.64
N ARG A 475 16.62 4.54 24.85
CA ARG A 475 17.99 4.58 25.39
C ARG A 475 18.61 3.19 25.48
N LEU A 476 19.82 3.04 24.95
CA LEU A 476 20.49 1.73 24.82
C LEU A 476 21.21 1.25 26.10
N ASP A 477 21.27 2.08 27.13
CA ASP A 477 21.85 1.75 28.45
C ASP A 477 20.95 0.81 29.28
N GLN A 478 19.62 0.89 29.08
CA GLN A 478 18.67 0.08 29.82
C GLN A 478 18.72 -1.41 29.43
N PRO A 479 18.62 -2.33 30.41
CA PRO A 479 18.77 -3.78 30.17
C PRO A 479 17.64 -4.40 29.32
N GLN A 480 16.49 -3.73 29.17
CA GLN A 480 15.36 -4.27 28.42
C GLN A 480 15.50 -3.99 26.91
N LYS A 481 15.84 -5.04 26.15
CA LYS A 481 15.87 -5.06 24.67
C LYS A 481 14.50 -5.29 24.00
N GLN A 482 13.45 -5.45 24.80
CA GLN A 482 12.06 -5.44 24.35
C GLN A 482 11.26 -4.53 25.26
N ARG A 483 10.57 -3.53 24.71
CA ARG A 483 9.79 -2.52 25.46
C ARG A 483 8.36 -2.43 24.94
N VAL A 484 7.48 -1.87 25.77
CA VAL A 484 6.09 -1.54 25.46
C VAL A 484 5.94 -0.01 25.36
N CYS A 485 4.79 0.47 24.87
CA CYS A 485 4.49 1.91 24.88
C CYS A 485 4.59 2.47 26.30
N GLU A 486 5.27 3.61 26.44
CA GLU A 486 5.53 4.26 27.72
C GLU A 486 4.48 5.33 28.03
N VAL A 487 4.09 6.11 27.00
CA VAL A 487 3.05 7.14 27.08
C VAL A 487 2.23 7.18 25.80
N GLU A 488 0.91 7.10 25.91
CA GLU A 488 -0.05 7.38 24.84
C GLU A 488 -0.44 8.86 24.86
N LEU A 489 -0.30 9.53 23.71
CA LEU A 489 -0.55 10.97 23.55
C LEU A 489 -1.95 11.20 22.99
N ILE A 490 -2.78 11.93 23.73
CA ILE A 490 -4.19 12.18 23.37
C ILE A 490 -4.44 13.64 22.95
N PHE A 491 -5.34 13.80 21.97
CA PHE A 491 -5.63 15.07 21.29
C PHE A 491 -7.06 15.53 21.64
N SER A 492 -7.30 15.81 22.92
CA SER A 492 -8.65 15.98 23.48
C SER A 492 -8.76 17.13 24.49
N GLU A 493 -9.79 17.96 24.33
CA GLU A 493 -10.46 18.62 25.47
C GLU A 493 -11.71 17.79 25.87
N ASP A 494 -12.43 17.21 24.89
CA ASP A 494 -13.62 16.37 25.10
C ASP A 494 -13.27 14.87 25.22
N SER A 495 -13.94 14.18 26.15
CA SER A 495 -13.49 12.87 26.68
C SER A 495 -13.94 11.61 25.91
N GLU A 496 -14.44 11.73 24.66
CA GLU A 496 -15.05 10.61 23.92
C GLU A 496 -14.22 10.09 22.74
N THR A 497 -13.08 10.70 22.41
CA THR A 497 -12.31 10.44 21.16
C THR A 497 -10.90 9.91 21.38
N SER A 498 -10.68 9.09 22.42
CA SER A 498 -9.41 8.36 22.58
C SER A 498 -9.16 7.39 21.39
N GLY A 499 -7.89 7.28 20.97
CA GLY A 499 -7.47 6.33 19.93
C GLY A 499 -7.66 6.75 18.47
N GLN A 500 -7.82 8.04 18.14
CA GLN A 500 -7.87 8.49 16.74
C GLN A 500 -6.53 8.30 16.00
N ARG A 501 -6.59 7.81 14.76
CA ARG A 501 -5.42 7.53 13.89
C ARG A 501 -4.55 8.76 13.66
N VAL A 502 -3.24 8.61 13.85
CA VAL A 502 -2.23 9.62 13.50
C VAL A 502 -1.37 9.10 12.35
N ASP A 503 -1.61 9.61 11.14
CA ASP A 503 -0.97 9.17 9.88
C ASP A 503 0.11 10.14 9.37
N GLY A 504 0.15 11.36 9.90
CA GLY A 504 1.22 12.34 9.74
C GLY A 504 1.79 12.78 11.09
N LEU A 505 3.11 12.78 11.22
CA LEU A 505 3.83 13.21 12.42
C LEU A 505 5.24 13.67 12.05
N ALA A 506 5.62 14.91 12.39
CA ALA A 506 6.95 15.48 12.13
C ALA A 506 7.24 16.68 13.06
N PHE A 507 8.49 16.87 13.47
CA PHE A 507 8.93 18.10 14.15
C PHE A 507 9.06 19.26 13.16
N VAL A 508 8.57 20.45 13.55
CA VAL A 508 8.74 21.74 12.85
C VAL A 508 9.95 22.50 13.40
N SER A 509 10.25 22.33 14.68
CA SER A 509 11.40 22.86 15.41
C SER A 509 11.81 21.86 16.50
N ASP A 510 12.83 22.16 17.33
CA ASP A 510 13.31 21.25 18.39
C ASP A 510 12.26 20.91 19.47
N ASP A 511 11.16 21.68 19.52
CA ASP A 511 10.03 21.53 20.45
C ASP A 511 8.69 21.28 19.76
N VAL A 512 8.39 21.98 18.64
CA VAL A 512 7.03 21.99 18.10
C VAL A 512 6.82 20.86 17.11
N VAL A 513 5.85 20.00 17.41
CA VAL A 513 5.45 18.86 16.58
C VAL A 513 4.20 19.22 15.79
N ALA A 514 4.20 18.89 14.50
CA ALA A 514 3.01 18.86 13.66
C ALA A 514 2.49 17.41 13.57
N SER A 515 1.19 17.22 13.77
CA SER A 515 0.54 15.91 13.71
C SER A 515 -0.84 15.97 13.04
N LYS A 516 -1.17 14.92 12.28
CA LYS A 516 -2.36 14.83 11.41
C LYS A 516 -3.03 13.47 11.54
N GLY A 517 -4.36 13.45 11.51
CA GLY A 517 -5.18 12.25 11.36
C GLY A 517 -6.16 12.34 10.20
N SER A 518 -6.45 11.19 9.59
CA SER A 518 -7.49 11.05 8.56
C SER A 518 -8.89 11.34 9.12
N GLY A 519 -9.72 12.07 8.38
CA GLY A 519 -11.09 12.42 8.76
C GLY A 519 -11.22 13.65 9.65
N GLN A 520 -10.13 14.23 10.15
CA GLN A 520 -10.15 15.41 11.03
C GLN A 520 -10.24 16.75 10.27
N GLY A 521 -9.66 16.84 9.06
CA GLY A 521 -9.51 18.11 8.33
C GLY A 521 -8.62 19.14 9.05
N ILE A 522 -7.83 18.72 10.04
CA ILE A 522 -6.99 19.57 10.88
C ILE A 522 -5.59 18.96 10.99
N ILE A 523 -4.57 19.83 10.98
CA ILE A 523 -3.22 19.50 11.44
C ILE A 523 -3.01 20.23 12.77
N TYR A 524 -2.65 19.51 13.83
CA TYR A 524 -2.36 20.09 15.14
C TYR A 524 -0.87 20.45 15.23
N LEU A 525 -0.58 21.65 15.74
CA LEU A 525 0.75 22.01 16.24
C LEU A 525 0.72 21.93 17.77
N TRP A 526 1.68 21.25 18.38
CA TRP A 526 1.77 21.10 19.83
C TRP A 526 3.23 21.11 20.32
N SER A 527 3.44 21.53 21.57
CA SER A 527 4.76 21.63 22.19
C SER A 527 5.14 20.30 22.85
N TRP A 528 6.27 19.72 22.46
CA TRP A 528 6.81 18.51 23.08
C TRP A 528 7.16 18.73 24.55
N SER A 529 7.98 19.75 24.85
CA SER A 529 8.49 20.00 26.20
C SER A 529 7.38 20.36 27.18
N GLN A 530 6.38 21.17 26.79
CA GLN A 530 5.24 21.49 27.66
C GLN A 530 4.33 20.28 27.89
N THR A 531 4.15 19.43 26.88
CA THR A 531 3.44 18.16 27.03
C THR A 531 4.17 17.24 27.99
N TRP A 532 5.47 17.04 27.79
CA TRP A 532 6.31 16.14 28.58
C TRP A 532 6.53 16.62 30.02
N ALA A 533 6.54 17.94 30.26
CA ALA A 533 6.57 18.52 31.61
C ALA A 533 5.33 18.18 32.45
N GLY A 534 4.18 17.87 31.81
CA GLY A 534 2.97 17.40 32.50
C GLY A 534 2.96 15.92 32.87
N ARG A 535 4.09 15.20 32.72
CA ARG A 535 4.18 13.74 32.90
C ARG A 535 4.31 13.32 34.36
N ASP A 536 3.25 13.52 35.14
CA ASP A 536 3.10 13.03 36.52
C ASP A 536 2.91 11.49 36.58
N SER A 537 3.90 10.72 36.13
CA SER A 537 3.86 9.24 36.03
C SER A 537 2.69 8.65 35.21
N ARG A 538 1.99 9.46 34.42
CA ARG A 538 0.82 9.03 33.63
C ARG A 538 1.25 8.23 32.40
N SER A 539 0.55 7.14 32.12
CA SER A 539 0.66 6.38 30.86
C SER A 539 -0.15 6.99 29.71
N VAL A 540 -1.02 7.96 30.00
CA VAL A 540 -1.82 8.70 29.01
C VAL A 540 -1.67 10.20 29.31
N LEU A 541 -1.32 10.98 28.29
CA LEU A 541 -0.87 12.37 28.45
C LEU A 541 -1.50 13.26 27.36
N PRO A 542 -2.30 14.28 27.71
CA PRO A 542 -2.87 15.20 26.73
C PRO A 542 -1.80 16.14 26.16
N VAL A 543 -1.81 16.34 24.83
CA VAL A 543 -0.83 17.23 24.18
C VAL A 543 -1.17 18.71 24.39
N VAL A 544 -0.14 19.53 24.60
CA VAL A 544 -0.27 21.00 24.72
C VAL A 544 -0.36 21.61 23.33
N ILE A 545 -1.59 21.71 22.81
CA ILE A 545 -1.89 22.28 21.48
C ILE A 545 -1.57 23.78 21.48
N LEU A 546 -0.69 24.18 20.56
CA LEU A 546 -0.34 25.58 20.28
C LEU A 546 -1.22 26.18 19.19
N ALA A 547 -1.54 25.40 18.15
CA ALA A 547 -2.37 25.85 17.04
C ALA A 547 -3.09 24.68 16.34
N ARG A 548 -4.13 25.03 15.57
CA ARG A 548 -4.91 24.13 14.71
C ARG A 548 -4.84 24.72 13.29
N LEU A 549 -4.31 23.98 12.32
CA LEU A 549 -4.22 24.39 10.91
C LEU A 549 -5.32 23.69 10.10
N GLN A 550 -5.97 24.40 9.18
CA GLN A 550 -7.01 23.85 8.30
C GLN A 550 -6.39 23.02 7.17
N TRP A 551 -6.84 21.78 6.99
CA TRP A 551 -6.44 20.88 5.90
C TRP A 551 -7.69 20.29 5.18
N SER A 552 -7.49 19.50 4.11
CA SER A 552 -8.60 18.85 3.38
C SER A 552 -9.32 17.82 4.28
N PRO A 553 -10.67 17.81 4.36
CA PRO A 553 -11.45 16.92 5.23
C PRO A 553 -11.63 15.52 4.62
N THR A 554 -10.53 14.92 4.16
CA THR A 554 -10.52 13.58 3.54
C THR A 554 -10.48 12.46 4.58
N ASN A 555 -11.17 11.35 4.29
CA ASN A 555 -11.10 10.09 5.04
C ASN A 555 -10.02 9.13 4.52
N LEU A 556 -9.30 9.49 3.45
CA LEU A 556 -8.18 8.70 2.94
C LEU A 556 -6.94 8.95 3.81
N ALA A 557 -6.29 7.86 4.22
CA ALA A 557 -5.38 7.87 5.36
C ALA A 557 -3.91 7.59 4.98
N TYR A 558 -3.51 8.14 3.82
CA TYR A 558 -2.22 7.87 3.18
C TYR A 558 -1.42 9.15 2.87
N PHE A 559 -1.99 10.32 3.16
CA PHE A 559 -1.35 11.61 2.91
C PHE A 559 -0.25 11.89 3.94
N SER A 560 0.99 11.98 3.48
CA SER A 560 2.14 12.33 4.31
C SER A 560 2.10 13.80 4.67
N LEU A 561 2.17 14.04 5.98
CA LEU A 561 2.65 15.30 6.53
C LEU A 561 4.19 15.33 6.38
N SER A 562 4.76 16.49 6.09
CA SER A 562 6.21 16.75 6.22
C SER A 562 6.44 18.17 6.74
N THR A 563 7.70 18.46 7.09
CA THR A 563 8.14 19.78 7.56
C THR A 563 9.42 20.21 6.85
N CYS A 564 9.76 21.49 6.93
CA CYS A 564 11.05 22.05 6.56
C CYS A 564 11.53 22.95 7.71
N PRO A 565 12.22 22.40 8.74
CA PRO A 565 12.53 23.11 9.98
C PRO A 565 13.29 24.41 9.80
N ASP A 566 14.34 24.43 8.96
CA ASP A 566 15.12 25.61 8.56
C ASP A 566 14.30 26.81 8.05
N LYS A 567 13.04 26.58 7.68
CA LYS A 567 12.08 27.58 7.18
C LYS A 567 10.78 27.65 8.00
N ASN A 568 10.66 26.84 9.06
CA ASN A 568 9.44 26.71 9.86
C ASN A 568 8.19 26.42 9.01
N LEU A 569 8.33 25.59 7.98
CA LEU A 569 7.21 25.22 7.09
C LEU A 569 6.63 23.85 7.44
N VAL A 570 5.30 23.74 7.29
CA VAL A 570 4.56 22.47 7.26
C VAL A 570 4.04 22.25 5.84
N LEU A 571 4.10 21.02 5.35
CA LEU A 571 3.70 20.61 4.00
C LEU A 571 2.76 19.39 4.07
N CYS A 572 1.69 19.37 3.26
CA CYS A 572 0.82 18.20 3.10
C CYS A 572 0.15 18.21 1.72
N GLY A 573 -0.10 17.02 1.15
CA GLY A 573 -0.98 16.87 -0.02
C GLY A 573 -2.45 16.64 0.36
N ASP A 574 -3.31 16.49 -0.65
CA ASP A 574 -4.73 16.10 -0.51
C ASP A 574 -5.21 15.18 -1.66
N GLU A 575 -6.50 14.82 -1.62
CA GLU A 575 -7.17 13.96 -2.62
C GLU A 575 -7.60 14.70 -3.89
N GLU A 576 -7.59 16.04 -3.85
CA GLU A 576 -7.83 16.94 -4.99
C GLU A 576 -6.56 17.22 -5.83
N GLY A 577 -5.38 16.84 -5.34
CA GLY A 577 -4.07 17.06 -5.94
C GLY A 577 -3.37 18.37 -5.52
N SER A 578 -3.91 19.10 -4.54
CA SER A 578 -3.31 20.32 -4.03
C SER A 578 -2.14 20.05 -3.08
N VAL A 579 -1.16 20.94 -3.08
CA VAL A 579 -0.11 21.02 -2.05
C VAL A 579 -0.44 22.17 -1.11
N TRP A 580 -0.67 21.85 0.16
CA TRP A 580 -0.92 22.79 1.24
C TRP A 580 0.40 23.17 1.92
N ILE A 581 0.66 24.47 2.02
CA ILE A 581 1.88 25.04 2.59
C ILE A 581 1.50 26.00 3.71
N TYR A 582 2.11 25.82 4.88
CA TYR A 582 1.91 26.67 6.05
C TYR A 582 3.28 27.19 6.52
N ASP A 583 3.50 28.48 6.40
CA ASP A 583 4.49 29.21 7.20
C ASP A 583 3.91 29.38 8.60
N VAL A 584 4.61 28.84 9.60
CA VAL A 584 4.21 28.91 11.01
C VAL A 584 5.21 29.67 11.86
N GLU A 585 6.18 30.38 11.26
CA GLU A 585 7.22 31.11 12.00
C GLU A 585 6.62 32.14 12.97
N HIS A 586 5.54 32.81 12.58
CA HIS A 586 4.81 33.75 13.44
C HIS A 586 4.14 33.08 14.63
N LEU A 587 3.67 31.84 14.48
CA LEU A 587 3.06 31.05 15.57
C LEU A 587 4.10 30.57 16.57
N LEU A 588 5.30 30.23 16.10
CA LEU A 588 6.42 29.85 16.96
C LEU A 588 6.96 31.07 17.75
N LYS A 589 7.05 32.24 17.11
CA LYS A 589 7.51 33.49 17.75
C LYS A 589 6.48 34.09 18.72
N ARG A 590 5.19 33.91 18.47
CA ARG A 590 4.11 34.43 19.32
C ARG A 590 2.87 33.52 19.23
N PRO A 591 2.82 32.43 20.01
CA PRO A 591 1.65 31.54 20.01
C PRO A 591 0.38 32.33 20.38
N PRO A 592 -0.67 32.29 19.54
CA PRO A 592 -1.93 32.95 19.86
C PRO A 592 -2.65 32.22 21.00
N ALA A 593 -3.54 32.91 21.71
CA ALA A 593 -4.52 32.23 22.55
C ALA A 593 -5.35 31.27 21.67
N LEU A 594 -5.52 30.02 22.11
CA LEU A 594 -6.00 28.92 21.27
C LEU A 594 -7.31 29.25 20.54
N ALA A 595 -7.19 29.51 19.24
CA ALA A 595 -8.31 29.98 18.44
C ALA A 595 -9.36 28.88 18.24
N LYS A 596 -10.64 29.26 18.28
CA LYS A 596 -11.76 28.34 18.01
C LYS A 596 -11.83 27.89 16.55
N ALA A 597 -11.36 28.71 15.62
CA ALA A 597 -11.26 28.39 14.20
C ALA A 597 -9.84 27.92 13.84
N PRO A 598 -9.67 26.87 13.03
CA PRO A 598 -8.37 26.52 12.46
C PRO A 598 -7.85 27.63 11.53
N GLN A 599 -6.52 27.78 11.48
CA GLN A 599 -5.85 28.75 10.63
C GLN A 599 -5.74 28.26 9.18
N ALA A 600 -6.04 29.13 8.22
CA ALA A 600 -5.88 28.85 6.79
C ALA A 600 -4.40 28.63 6.39
N PRO A 601 -4.13 27.85 5.33
CA PRO A 601 -2.78 27.73 4.77
C PRO A 601 -2.25 29.06 4.23
N THR A 602 -0.93 29.24 4.30
CA THR A 602 -0.21 30.37 3.69
C THR A 602 -0.31 30.32 2.17
N GLN A 603 -0.30 29.10 1.59
CA GLN A 603 -0.46 28.89 0.16
C GLN A 603 -1.08 27.51 -0.11
N ILE A 604 -1.90 27.42 -1.17
CA ILE A 604 -2.31 26.15 -1.77
C ILE A 604 -1.85 26.16 -3.23
N LEU A 605 -0.85 25.35 -3.57
CA LEU A 605 -0.53 25.09 -4.97
C LEU A 605 -1.56 24.11 -5.52
N LYS A 606 -2.18 24.43 -6.65
CA LYS A 606 -3.11 23.52 -7.34
C LYS A 606 -2.38 22.68 -8.37
N TRP A 607 -2.80 21.43 -8.53
CA TRP A 607 -2.20 20.51 -9.50
C TRP A 607 -2.28 21.09 -10.92
N PRO A 608 -1.14 21.34 -11.60
CA PRO A 608 -1.15 21.77 -12.98
C PRO A 608 -1.58 20.58 -13.85
N GLN A 609 -2.56 20.77 -14.73
CA GLN A 609 -3.16 19.67 -15.50
C GLN A 609 -2.14 19.04 -16.46
N PRO A 610 -1.61 17.84 -16.19
CA PRO A 610 -0.59 17.22 -17.03
C PRO A 610 -1.27 16.55 -18.22
N VAL A 611 -0.65 16.62 -19.41
CA VAL A 611 -1.20 15.98 -20.62
C VAL A 611 -0.38 14.73 -20.96
N ALA A 612 -0.94 13.56 -20.68
CA ALA A 612 -0.36 12.27 -21.04
C ALA A 612 -0.90 11.81 -22.40
N GLN A 613 -0.03 11.68 -23.41
CA GLN A 613 -0.37 11.19 -24.75
C GLN A 613 -1.54 11.96 -25.44
N GLY A 614 -1.66 13.25 -25.15
CA GLY A 614 -2.73 14.11 -25.69
C GLY A 614 -4.05 14.03 -24.93
N GLN A 615 -4.11 13.39 -23.76
CA GLN A 615 -5.25 13.40 -22.84
C GLN A 615 -4.86 14.04 -21.50
N PRO A 616 -5.74 14.83 -20.86
CA PRO A 616 -5.47 15.34 -19.52
C PRO A 616 -5.47 14.18 -18.51
N VAL A 617 -4.45 14.12 -17.64
CA VAL A 617 -4.50 13.26 -16.46
C VAL A 617 -5.52 13.88 -15.49
N THR A 618 -6.54 13.09 -15.12
CA THR A 618 -7.69 13.57 -14.34
C THR A 618 -7.78 12.83 -13.01
N LYS A 619 -8.01 13.57 -11.92
CA LYS A 619 -7.99 13.10 -10.53
C LYS A 619 -6.67 12.42 -10.16
N THR A 620 -5.67 13.24 -9.84
CA THR A 620 -4.37 12.82 -9.31
C THR A 620 -4.25 13.27 -7.86
N MET A 621 -4.12 12.33 -6.94
CA MET A 621 -3.92 12.61 -5.51
C MET A 621 -2.45 12.87 -5.22
N VAL A 622 -2.12 13.79 -4.30
CA VAL A 622 -0.73 14.04 -3.88
C VAL A 622 -0.45 13.32 -2.56
N ASN A 623 0.08 12.10 -2.64
CA ASN A 623 0.34 11.21 -1.51
C ASN A 623 1.38 11.79 -0.53
N THR A 624 2.49 12.34 -1.05
CA THR A 624 3.61 12.84 -0.24
C THR A 624 4.20 14.10 -0.85
N VAL A 625 4.47 15.08 -0.01
CA VAL A 625 5.21 16.31 -0.35
C VAL A 625 6.42 16.40 0.56
N VAL A 626 7.59 16.75 0.01
CA VAL A 626 8.81 17.04 0.79
C VAL A 626 9.58 18.16 0.09
N ALA A 627 10.21 19.06 0.84
CA ALA A 627 11.16 20.05 0.32
C ALA A 627 12.58 19.79 0.85
N ASN A 628 13.60 20.33 0.19
CA ASN A 628 14.95 20.36 0.76
C ASN A 628 15.09 21.47 1.81
N ALA A 629 16.08 21.39 2.70
CA ALA A 629 16.21 22.28 3.86
C ALA A 629 16.29 23.79 3.50
N ALA A 630 16.97 24.14 2.41
CA ALA A 630 17.01 25.53 1.90
C ALA A 630 15.70 26.00 1.24
N PHE A 631 14.74 25.09 1.01
CA PHE A 631 13.49 25.29 0.28
C PHE A 631 13.68 25.77 -1.17
N THR A 632 14.77 25.35 -1.82
CA THR A 632 15.01 25.64 -3.25
C THR A 632 14.27 24.69 -4.17
N TYR A 633 13.96 23.47 -3.71
CA TYR A 633 13.15 22.49 -4.43
C TYR A 633 12.11 21.83 -3.53
N LEU A 634 10.91 21.63 -4.07
CA LEU A 634 9.82 20.87 -3.48
C LEU A 634 9.45 19.73 -4.43
N SER A 635 9.34 18.50 -3.91
CA SER A 635 8.91 17.32 -4.65
C SER A 635 7.56 16.84 -4.14
N ALA A 636 6.64 16.59 -5.06
CA ALA A 636 5.33 16.04 -4.81
C ALA A 636 5.17 14.68 -5.53
N LEU A 637 4.75 13.67 -4.79
CA LEU A 637 4.52 12.29 -5.25
C LEU A 637 3.03 12.01 -5.33
N THR A 638 2.61 11.23 -6.33
CA THR A 638 1.18 11.00 -6.59
C THR A 638 0.79 9.54 -6.70
N ASP A 639 -0.52 9.28 -6.61
CA ASP A 639 -1.14 8.01 -6.99
C ASP A 639 -0.92 7.67 -8.48
N SER A 640 -0.84 8.69 -9.33
CA SER A 640 -0.87 8.62 -10.79
C SER A 640 0.50 8.39 -11.45
N ASN A 641 1.46 7.80 -10.73
CA ASN A 641 2.84 7.57 -11.20
C ASN A 641 3.57 8.86 -11.68
N ILE A 642 3.33 10.01 -11.04
CA ILE A 642 4.01 11.28 -11.40
C ILE A 642 4.80 11.79 -10.20
N VAL A 643 6.13 11.89 -10.35
CA VAL A 643 6.95 12.77 -9.52
C VAL A 643 6.87 14.17 -10.12
N SER A 644 6.31 15.13 -9.38
CA SER A 644 6.38 16.55 -9.71
C SER A 644 7.50 17.20 -8.93
N ILE A 645 8.26 18.08 -9.57
CA ILE A 645 9.35 18.86 -8.97
C ILE A 645 9.08 20.33 -9.23
N TRP A 646 9.03 21.11 -8.16
CA TRP A 646 8.84 22.55 -8.14
C TRP A 646 10.12 23.22 -7.66
N ARG A 647 10.38 24.42 -8.13
CA ARG A 647 11.53 25.25 -7.75
C ARG A 647 11.03 26.53 -7.08
N SER A 648 11.65 26.94 -5.97
CA SER A 648 11.43 28.28 -5.43
C SER A 648 12.27 29.29 -6.20
N CYS A 649 11.66 30.40 -6.58
CA CYS A 649 12.24 31.46 -7.41
C CYS A 649 12.38 32.79 -6.65
#